data_AF-A0A9P3RKW1-F1
#
_entry.id   AF-A0A9P3RKW1-F1
#
_cell.length_a   1.000
_cell.length_b   1.000
_cell.length_c   1.000
_cell.angle_alpha   90.00
_cell.angle_beta   90.00
_cell.angle_gamma   90.00
#
_symmetry.space_group_name_H-M   'P 1'
#
loop_
_entity.id
_entity.type
_entity.pdbx_description
1 polymer ?
#
loop_
_entity_poly.entity_id
_entity_poly.type
_entity_poly.pdbx_seq_one_letter_code
_entity_poly.pdbx_strand_id
1 'polypeptide(L)'
;MYEQIPDELKKLKQWCAFQLVWDEERGKNKKIPMNANDGSYGNSVDERTWADFETALTSLNKYQFDGLGFYFKAPYFGVDIDDIQDDIQDYLYGNTENLAAEFIQTLSSYTEYSVSGTGIHIIAKGNFPEGGRRKGNIEMYPDGRFFVMTGQVIDNYRQVNEATSAIQYLHTKYIGTNEVRQINNLQSTVDLPVSDIIQRAERSKQGAQFKTLYDGLWDGLYPSQSEADLAFANMLAFWTGCNAEKMDEIFRSSGLYRTKWDQKRGAQLYGEMVINKAIANTSEVYQPGSDLEGYSITVKNQNRTARKVYGLDDTGNAERFRDKFHDIVRFSYINKGFYFYDSKVWKYDNIGAVKTLVDDVIKDMKSEFAYMENESDAEKAFMKHLKATRSNKGKTNMLKEAQHLMPVLPDEFDRYKYFLNTQNGYINLQNGELINHDRQKMFTKISNIEYTDKIDAPLWQAFLKDIFAGDKELIDYIQKAVGYSLSGSTSEQVMFILFGNGRNGKSVFLDIINDIFGSYATNIQPQTIMVKQQSSNANSDIARLHGARFVTTTEPNEGVRLDEGLVKQLTGGDKVTARHLYKDEFEFTPEFKIWMATNHKPIIRGRDDGIWRRLHLVPFTVKIPDEKVDKQLKYKLRSELTGILNWAVEGFLKWQREGLGMPKAVEKASSEYKSEMDVITAFIEDCCETGENKQINAKTLYETYREWARDNGQYLMSSTKFGKEMGLKFEKKRSNGQTAYKCITLNKEYNPMNKPFFSTSY
;
A
#
# COMPACT_ATOMS: atom_id res chain seq x y z
N MET A 1 24.64 -27.28 -21.34
CA MET A 1 24.32 -26.26 -20.32
C MET A 1 23.40 -26.84 -19.24
N TYR A 2 22.28 -27.47 -19.60
CA TYR A 2 21.25 -27.92 -18.64
C TYR A 2 21.35 -29.40 -18.18
N GLU A 3 22.47 -30.06 -18.44
CA GLU A 3 22.63 -31.49 -18.16
C GLU A 3 22.58 -31.80 -16.66
N GLN A 4 23.11 -30.89 -15.84
CA GLN A 4 23.21 -31.06 -14.39
C GLN A 4 21.91 -30.76 -13.64
N ILE A 5 20.87 -30.30 -14.33
CA ILE A 5 19.53 -30.15 -13.74
C ILE A 5 19.01 -31.54 -13.31
N PRO A 6 18.41 -31.68 -12.11
CA PRO A 6 17.95 -32.96 -11.61
C PRO A 6 16.88 -33.58 -12.53
N ASP A 7 16.99 -34.88 -12.79
CA ASP A 7 16.04 -35.61 -13.64
C ASP A 7 14.60 -35.61 -13.07
N GLU A 8 14.46 -35.46 -11.75
CA GLU A 8 13.17 -35.26 -11.09
C GLU A 8 12.46 -34.01 -11.63
N LEU A 9 13.16 -32.89 -11.77
CA LEU A 9 12.60 -31.64 -12.29
C LEU A 9 12.30 -31.71 -13.79
N LYS A 10 13.19 -32.36 -14.57
CA LYS A 10 13.01 -32.53 -16.03
C LYS A 10 11.73 -33.29 -16.39
N LYS A 11 11.27 -34.19 -15.52
CA LYS A 11 10.04 -34.98 -15.72
C LYS A 11 8.75 -34.18 -15.49
N LEU A 12 8.84 -33.00 -14.87
CA LEU A 12 7.68 -32.16 -14.54
C LEU A 12 7.29 -31.29 -15.74
N LYS A 13 5.98 -31.02 -15.89
CA LYS A 13 5.46 -30.06 -16.88
C LYS A 13 5.42 -28.64 -16.31
N GLN A 14 6.56 -28.16 -15.83
CA GLN A 14 6.69 -26.89 -15.13
C GLN A 14 7.76 -26.00 -15.75
N TRP A 15 8.07 -26.20 -17.04
CA TRP A 15 9.12 -25.48 -17.74
C TRP A 15 8.58 -24.38 -18.64
N CYS A 16 9.38 -23.32 -18.79
CA CYS A 16 9.22 -22.29 -19.81
C CYS A 16 10.58 -21.94 -20.42
N ALA A 17 10.56 -21.11 -21.46
CA ALA A 17 11.74 -20.36 -21.85
C ALA A 17 11.67 -18.95 -21.24
N PHE A 18 12.76 -18.20 -21.25
CA PHE A 18 12.75 -16.77 -20.92
C PHE A 18 13.49 -15.95 -21.96
N GLN A 19 13.14 -14.67 -22.03
CA GLN A 19 13.81 -13.68 -22.85
C GLN A 19 14.32 -12.53 -21.99
N LEU A 20 15.55 -12.08 -22.25
CA LEU A 20 16.14 -10.88 -21.68
C LEU A 20 15.71 -9.66 -22.50
N VAL A 21 15.07 -8.71 -21.85
CA VAL A 21 14.72 -7.43 -22.45
C VAL A 21 15.39 -6.33 -21.64
N TRP A 22 16.29 -5.58 -22.27
CA TRP A 22 16.95 -4.46 -21.62
C TRP A 22 15.92 -3.39 -21.22
N ASP A 23 15.91 -3.04 -19.94
CA ASP A 23 15.09 -1.97 -19.40
C ASP A 23 15.96 -0.73 -19.20
N GLU A 24 15.87 0.22 -20.13
CA GLU A 24 16.61 1.48 -20.09
C GLU A 24 16.27 2.34 -18.85
N GLU A 25 15.06 2.19 -18.30
CA GLU A 25 14.61 2.98 -17.15
C GLU A 25 15.18 2.44 -15.83
N ARG A 26 15.46 1.14 -15.76
CA ARG A 26 15.99 0.47 -14.56
C ARG A 26 17.48 0.14 -14.64
N GLY A 27 18.10 0.29 -15.81
CA GLY A 27 19.52 -0.05 -16.03
C GLY A 27 19.82 -1.54 -15.85
N LYS A 28 18.83 -2.42 -16.06
CA LYS A 28 18.97 -3.88 -15.89
C LYS A 28 18.12 -4.66 -16.91
N ASN A 29 18.48 -5.91 -17.19
CA ASN A 29 17.66 -6.79 -18.04
C ASN A 29 16.45 -7.33 -17.28
N LYS A 30 15.26 -7.20 -17.85
CA LYS A 30 14.04 -7.92 -17.44
C LYS A 30 14.10 -9.35 -17.95
N LYS A 31 13.74 -10.32 -17.09
CA LYS A 31 13.63 -11.75 -17.43
C LYS A 31 12.15 -12.07 -17.66
N ILE A 32 11.72 -12.14 -18.91
CA ILE A 32 10.30 -12.35 -19.26
C ILE A 32 10.07 -13.83 -19.57
N PRO A 33 9.10 -14.51 -18.92
CA PRO A 33 8.80 -15.90 -19.24
C PRO A 33 8.05 -16.01 -20.57
N MET A 34 8.43 -16.99 -21.38
CA MET A 34 7.88 -17.28 -22.70
C MET A 34 7.31 -18.70 -22.74
N ASN A 35 6.12 -18.84 -23.32
CA ASN A 35 5.47 -20.12 -23.55
C ASN A 35 6.25 -20.90 -24.61
N ALA A 36 6.85 -22.01 -24.19
CA ALA A 36 7.69 -22.83 -25.05
C ALA A 36 6.93 -23.51 -26.21
N ASN A 37 5.60 -23.66 -26.09
CA ASN A 37 4.80 -24.33 -27.10
C ASN A 37 4.60 -23.46 -28.35
N ASP A 38 4.19 -22.21 -28.17
CA ASP A 38 3.74 -21.31 -29.23
C ASP A 38 4.55 -20.01 -29.35
N GLY A 39 5.48 -19.75 -28.44
CA GLY A 39 6.31 -18.55 -28.42
C GLY A 39 5.61 -17.30 -27.89
N SER A 40 4.39 -17.43 -27.36
CA SER A 40 3.68 -16.33 -26.68
C SER A 40 4.23 -16.08 -25.26
N TYR A 41 3.67 -15.12 -24.52
CA TYR A 41 4.08 -14.88 -23.13
C TYR A 41 3.66 -16.02 -22.20
N GLY A 42 4.58 -16.48 -21.35
CA GLY A 42 4.31 -17.47 -20.31
C GLY A 42 3.69 -16.85 -19.06
N ASN A 43 2.96 -17.66 -18.27
CA ASN A 43 2.29 -17.20 -17.07
C ASN A 43 2.55 -18.16 -15.89
N SER A 44 3.03 -17.63 -14.76
CA SER A 44 3.44 -18.42 -13.59
C SER A 44 2.30 -19.01 -12.75
N VAL A 45 1.05 -18.73 -13.11
CA VAL A 45 -0.15 -19.28 -12.46
C VAL A 45 -0.97 -20.12 -13.44
N ASP A 46 -0.90 -19.83 -14.74
CA ASP A 46 -1.64 -20.57 -15.76
C ASP A 46 -0.84 -21.77 -16.28
N GLU A 47 -1.10 -22.95 -15.70
CA GLU A 47 -0.46 -24.23 -16.06
C GLU A 47 -0.60 -24.61 -17.54
N ARG A 48 -1.57 -24.04 -18.27
CA ARG A 48 -1.73 -24.27 -19.72
C ARG A 48 -0.57 -23.68 -20.54
N THR A 49 0.14 -22.70 -19.97
CA THR A 49 1.30 -22.06 -20.61
C THR A 49 2.61 -22.80 -20.32
N TRP A 50 2.57 -23.82 -19.45
CA TRP A 50 3.76 -24.56 -19.02
C TRP A 50 4.04 -25.72 -19.99
N ALA A 51 5.32 -26.06 -20.12
CA ALA A 51 5.79 -27.12 -21.01
C ALA A 51 6.58 -28.18 -20.25
N ASP A 52 6.83 -29.31 -20.90
CA ASP A 52 7.88 -30.25 -20.48
C ASP A 52 9.27 -29.72 -20.85
N PHE A 53 10.29 -30.31 -20.22
CA PHE A 53 11.67 -29.88 -20.37
C PHE A 53 12.19 -29.92 -21.81
N GLU A 54 11.88 -30.98 -22.56
CA GLU A 54 12.34 -31.15 -23.95
C GLU A 54 11.70 -30.12 -24.89
N THR A 55 10.42 -29.81 -24.68
CA THR A 55 9.71 -28.76 -25.41
C THR A 55 10.32 -27.38 -25.11
N ALA A 56 10.59 -27.08 -23.84
CA ALA A 56 11.26 -25.85 -23.43
C ALA A 56 12.67 -25.73 -24.03
N LEU A 57 13.45 -26.81 -24.01
CA LEU A 57 14.80 -26.84 -24.57
C LEU A 57 14.80 -26.64 -26.09
N THR A 58 13.89 -27.29 -26.80
CA THR A 58 13.74 -27.15 -28.26
C THR A 58 13.28 -25.73 -28.64
N SER A 59 12.47 -25.10 -27.80
CA SER A 59 11.95 -23.74 -28.03
C SER A 59 13.05 -22.67 -28.05
N LEU A 60 14.18 -22.90 -27.36
CA LEU A 60 15.31 -21.96 -27.34
C LEU A 60 15.85 -21.71 -28.74
N ASN A 61 16.10 -22.78 -29.50
CA ASN A 61 16.61 -22.67 -30.87
C ASN A 61 15.50 -22.25 -31.84
N LYS A 62 14.27 -22.70 -31.61
CA LYS A 62 13.13 -22.43 -32.49
C LYS A 62 12.74 -20.96 -32.51
N TYR A 63 12.71 -20.32 -31.33
CA TYR A 63 12.25 -18.94 -31.16
C TYR A 63 13.36 -17.96 -30.75
N GLN A 64 14.61 -18.42 -30.63
CA GLN A 64 15.77 -17.62 -30.21
C GLN A 64 15.61 -17.02 -28.80
N PHE A 65 15.18 -17.83 -27.84
CA PHE A 65 15.07 -17.43 -26.44
C PHE A 65 16.41 -17.57 -25.69
N ASP A 66 16.59 -16.76 -24.64
CA ASP A 66 17.86 -16.61 -23.92
C ASP A 66 18.15 -17.77 -22.94
N GLY A 67 17.13 -18.55 -22.56
CA GLY A 67 17.33 -19.79 -21.80
C GLY A 67 16.05 -20.33 -21.17
N LEU A 68 16.21 -21.27 -20.21
CA LEU A 68 15.10 -21.98 -19.56
C LEU A 68 14.64 -21.32 -18.26
N GLY A 69 13.37 -21.49 -17.92
CA GLY A 69 12.80 -21.17 -16.62
C GLY A 69 11.95 -22.31 -16.06
N PHE A 70 11.75 -22.30 -14.74
CA PHE A 70 11.00 -23.31 -14.00
C PHE A 70 9.96 -22.65 -13.08
N TYR A 71 8.70 -23.11 -13.14
CA TYR A 71 7.58 -22.63 -12.33
C TYR A 71 7.41 -23.43 -11.05
N PHE A 72 7.09 -22.76 -9.94
CA PHE A 72 6.88 -23.42 -8.64
C PHE A 72 5.43 -23.79 -8.39
N LYS A 73 5.24 -24.98 -7.84
CA LYS A 73 3.96 -25.51 -7.32
C LYS A 73 4.30 -26.56 -6.27
N ALA A 74 3.50 -26.61 -5.21
CA ALA A 74 3.64 -27.62 -4.16
C ALA A 74 3.75 -29.05 -4.77
N PRO A 75 4.70 -29.87 -4.31
CA PRO A 75 5.52 -29.70 -3.10
C PRO A 75 6.82 -28.92 -3.30
N TYR A 76 7.13 -28.42 -4.50
CA TYR A 76 8.40 -27.75 -4.80
C TYR A 76 8.36 -26.27 -4.43
N PHE A 77 9.48 -25.77 -3.94
CA PHE A 77 9.70 -24.35 -3.68
C PHE A 77 11.10 -23.93 -4.12
N GLY A 78 11.24 -22.65 -4.42
CA GLY A 78 12.50 -22.02 -4.81
C GLY A 78 12.96 -21.01 -3.77
N VAL A 79 14.26 -21.00 -3.51
CA VAL A 79 14.96 -19.94 -2.76
C VAL A 79 15.92 -19.24 -3.70
N ASP A 80 15.84 -17.92 -3.78
CA ASP A 80 16.68 -17.04 -4.59
C ASP A 80 17.40 -16.07 -3.66
N ILE A 81 18.73 -16.01 -3.79
CA ILE A 81 19.59 -15.12 -3.00
C ILE A 81 20.45 -14.30 -3.95
N ASP A 82 20.15 -13.01 -3.99
CA ASP A 82 20.82 -12.05 -4.87
C ASP A 82 22.05 -11.43 -4.18
N ASP A 83 23.00 -10.98 -4.99
CA ASP A 83 24.15 -10.13 -4.58
C ASP A 83 25.03 -10.70 -3.44
N ILE A 84 25.41 -11.98 -3.55
CA ILE A 84 26.25 -12.71 -2.58
C ILE A 84 27.51 -13.31 -3.23
N GLN A 85 28.07 -12.65 -4.25
CA GLN A 85 29.22 -13.16 -5.01
C GLN A 85 30.45 -13.50 -4.12
N ASP A 86 30.75 -12.64 -3.15
CA ASP A 86 31.86 -12.83 -2.22
C ASP A 86 31.60 -14.03 -1.29
N ASP A 87 30.38 -14.19 -0.78
CA ASP A 87 30.00 -15.34 0.05
C ASP A 87 30.09 -16.66 -0.73
N ILE A 88 29.73 -16.66 -2.03
CA ILE A 88 29.88 -17.84 -2.88
C ILE A 88 31.36 -18.19 -3.07
N GLN A 89 32.21 -17.20 -3.34
CA GLN A 89 33.66 -17.42 -3.46
C GLN A 89 34.23 -18.00 -2.16
N ASP A 90 33.93 -17.37 -1.03
CA ASP A 90 34.38 -17.81 0.29
C ASP A 90 33.93 -19.25 0.60
N TYR A 91 32.69 -19.59 0.26
CA TYR A 91 32.16 -20.95 0.39
C TYR A 91 32.96 -21.97 -0.43
N LEU A 92 33.29 -21.64 -1.69
CA LEU A 92 34.10 -22.52 -2.55
C LEU A 92 35.54 -22.68 -2.06
N TYR A 93 36.09 -21.69 -1.35
CA TYR A 93 37.39 -21.79 -0.67
C TYR A 93 37.33 -22.53 0.68
N GLY A 94 36.16 -23.03 1.08
CA GLY A 94 35.95 -23.84 2.28
C GLY A 94 35.53 -23.07 3.53
N ASN A 95 35.18 -21.78 3.40
CA ASN A 95 34.58 -21.02 4.49
C ASN A 95 33.10 -21.38 4.63
N THR A 96 32.72 -21.97 5.76
CA THR A 96 31.33 -22.38 6.03
C THR A 96 30.55 -21.38 6.88
N GLU A 97 31.15 -20.25 7.26
CA GLU A 97 30.55 -19.22 8.11
C GLU A 97 30.05 -18.01 7.29
N ASN A 98 29.35 -18.26 6.18
CA ASN A 98 28.77 -17.22 5.33
C ASN A 98 27.34 -17.57 4.87
N LEU A 99 26.66 -16.61 4.25
CA LEU A 99 25.25 -16.73 3.87
C LEU A 99 25.02 -17.83 2.83
N ALA A 100 25.92 -17.98 1.86
CA ALA A 100 25.83 -19.02 0.83
C ALA A 100 25.95 -20.42 1.46
N ALA A 101 26.96 -20.63 2.31
CA ALA A 101 27.19 -21.89 3.00
C ALA A 101 25.99 -22.31 3.85
N GLU A 102 25.42 -21.37 4.60
CA GLU A 102 24.27 -21.64 5.46
C GLU A 102 23.07 -22.16 4.66
N PHE A 103 22.71 -21.49 3.57
CA PHE A 103 21.55 -21.89 2.77
C PHE A 103 21.79 -23.21 2.02
N ILE A 104 22.97 -23.36 1.41
CA ILE A 104 23.33 -24.56 0.64
C ILE A 104 23.37 -25.79 1.55
N GLN A 105 24.04 -25.70 2.70
CA GLN A 105 24.17 -26.83 3.62
C GLN A 105 22.87 -27.13 4.36
N THR A 106 22.11 -26.09 4.76
CA THR A 106 20.86 -26.30 5.52
C THR A 106 19.77 -26.93 4.67
N LEU A 107 19.62 -26.50 3.41
CA LEU A 107 18.66 -27.12 2.49
C LEU A 107 19.21 -28.41 1.89
N SER A 108 20.54 -28.54 1.77
CA SER A 108 21.23 -29.70 1.20
C SER A 108 20.59 -30.17 -0.11
N SER A 109 20.12 -29.25 -0.95
CA SER A 109 19.30 -29.54 -2.12
C SER A 109 19.92 -28.92 -3.37
N TYR A 110 19.36 -29.18 -4.54
CA TYR A 110 19.85 -28.67 -5.81
C TYR A 110 20.10 -27.15 -5.77
N THR A 111 21.36 -26.76 -5.98
CA THR A 111 21.82 -25.37 -5.98
C THR A 111 22.56 -25.03 -7.27
N GLU A 112 22.21 -23.92 -7.90
CA GLU A 112 22.88 -23.41 -9.09
C GLU A 112 23.14 -21.90 -9.01
N TYR A 113 24.07 -21.41 -9.84
CA TYR A 113 24.27 -19.97 -10.03
C TYR A 113 23.04 -19.32 -10.66
N SER A 114 22.70 -18.11 -10.21
CA SER A 114 21.76 -17.26 -10.92
C SER A 114 22.38 -16.76 -12.24
N VAL A 115 21.55 -16.31 -13.18
CA VAL A 115 22.02 -15.81 -14.50
C VAL A 115 22.99 -14.64 -14.41
N SER A 116 22.89 -13.81 -13.36
CA SER A 116 23.83 -12.69 -13.18
C SER A 116 25.22 -13.17 -12.74
N GLY A 117 25.33 -14.41 -12.25
CA GLY A 117 26.55 -14.95 -11.64
C GLY A 117 26.86 -14.39 -10.24
N THR A 118 26.02 -13.47 -9.74
CA THR A 118 26.21 -12.80 -8.44
C THR A 118 25.35 -13.40 -7.32
N GLY A 119 24.44 -14.31 -7.64
CA GLY A 119 23.52 -14.94 -6.70
C GLY A 119 23.37 -16.44 -6.93
N ILE A 120 22.51 -17.09 -6.12
CA ILE A 120 22.24 -18.52 -6.19
C ILE A 120 20.74 -18.82 -6.21
N HIS A 121 20.35 -19.88 -6.90
CA HIS A 121 19.03 -20.48 -6.80
C HIS A 121 19.14 -21.85 -6.11
N ILE A 122 18.25 -22.12 -5.16
CA ILE A 122 18.10 -23.42 -4.50
C ILE A 122 16.68 -23.92 -4.71
N ILE A 123 16.53 -25.16 -5.19
CA ILE A 123 15.23 -25.80 -5.38
C ILE A 123 15.13 -27.00 -4.46
N ALA A 124 14.07 -27.06 -3.66
CA ALA A 124 13.80 -28.14 -2.72
C ALA A 124 12.30 -28.48 -2.70
N LYS A 125 11.93 -29.55 -2.00
CA LYS A 125 10.52 -29.95 -1.81
C LYS A 125 10.15 -30.02 -0.33
N GLY A 126 8.92 -29.67 0.03
CA GLY A 126 8.44 -29.72 1.41
C GLY A 126 7.24 -28.82 1.69
N ASN A 127 6.76 -28.83 2.93
CA ASN A 127 5.69 -27.95 3.38
C ASN A 127 6.25 -26.54 3.64
N PHE A 128 5.84 -25.59 2.81
CA PHE A 128 6.33 -24.23 2.90
C PHE A 128 5.59 -23.45 4.01
N PRO A 129 6.31 -22.73 4.91
CA PRO A 129 5.71 -21.97 6.00
C PRO A 129 4.76 -20.85 5.52
N GLU A 130 3.69 -20.60 6.27
CA GLU A 130 2.87 -19.40 6.07
C GLU A 130 3.63 -18.14 6.51
N GLY A 131 3.38 -17.00 5.85
CA GLY A 131 4.00 -15.72 6.19
C GLY A 131 4.65 -15.04 4.99
N GLY A 132 5.61 -14.15 5.27
CA GLY A 132 6.32 -13.40 4.23
C GLY A 132 7.01 -14.31 3.21
N ARG A 133 7.32 -13.78 2.03
CA ARG A 133 8.05 -14.51 0.97
C ARG A 133 9.42 -13.91 0.66
N ARG A 134 9.72 -12.72 1.19
CA ARG A 134 10.92 -11.97 0.86
C ARG A 134 11.34 -11.07 2.01
N LYS A 135 12.66 -10.92 2.21
CA LYS A 135 13.29 -9.88 3.03
C LYS A 135 14.68 -9.55 2.48
N GLY A 136 14.92 -8.30 2.10
CA GLY A 136 16.20 -7.89 1.51
C GLY A 136 16.51 -8.61 0.20
N ASN A 137 17.70 -9.21 0.12
CA ASN A 137 18.21 -9.98 -1.01
C ASN A 137 17.81 -11.48 -0.97
N ILE A 138 16.97 -11.90 -0.02
CA ILE A 138 16.52 -13.28 0.12
C ILE A 138 15.04 -13.40 -0.25
N GLU A 139 14.76 -14.30 -1.18
CA GLU A 139 13.43 -14.58 -1.72
C GLU A 139 13.12 -16.08 -1.62
N MET A 140 11.91 -16.44 -1.17
CA MET A 140 11.48 -17.82 -1.00
C MET A 140 10.04 -17.99 -1.47
N TYR A 141 9.82 -18.80 -2.50
CA TYR A 141 8.51 -18.94 -3.16
C TYR A 141 8.07 -20.41 -3.29
N PRO A 142 6.88 -20.77 -2.75
CA PRO A 142 6.27 -22.07 -3.01
C PRO A 142 5.47 -22.14 -4.32
N ASP A 143 5.00 -21.00 -4.82
CA ASP A 143 4.17 -20.87 -6.02
C ASP A 143 4.18 -19.44 -6.59
N GLY A 144 3.48 -19.23 -7.71
CA GLY A 144 3.18 -17.91 -8.29
C GLY A 144 4.35 -17.21 -9.00
N ARG A 145 5.55 -17.80 -8.95
CA ARG A 145 6.78 -17.29 -9.59
C ARG A 145 7.46 -18.37 -10.42
N PHE A 146 8.40 -17.92 -11.26
CA PHE A 146 9.33 -18.79 -11.97
C PHE A 146 10.76 -18.34 -11.69
N PHE A 147 11.68 -19.28 -11.64
CA PHE A 147 13.12 -18.97 -11.63
C PHE A 147 13.73 -19.29 -12.97
N VAL A 148 14.71 -18.50 -13.36
CA VAL A 148 15.53 -18.81 -14.52
C VAL A 148 16.52 -19.90 -14.15
N MET A 149 16.61 -20.93 -14.98
CA MET A 149 17.45 -22.09 -14.75
C MET A 149 18.75 -21.98 -15.54
N THR A 150 19.89 -22.10 -14.87
CA THR A 150 21.22 -22.08 -15.53
C THR A 150 21.80 -23.47 -15.71
N GLY A 151 21.48 -24.42 -14.83
CA GLY A 151 22.15 -25.72 -14.79
C GLY A 151 23.60 -25.67 -14.33
N GLN A 152 24.09 -24.51 -13.86
CA GLN A 152 25.46 -24.32 -13.40
C GLN A 152 25.53 -24.56 -11.89
N VAL A 153 25.75 -25.81 -11.51
CA VAL A 153 25.71 -26.25 -10.10
C VAL A 153 26.93 -25.73 -9.34
N ILE A 154 26.71 -25.26 -8.11
CA ILE A 154 27.74 -24.67 -7.23
C ILE A 154 28.40 -25.74 -6.33
N ASP A 155 27.63 -26.74 -5.89
CA ASP A 155 28.08 -27.75 -4.92
C ASP A 155 27.70 -29.19 -5.33
N ASN A 156 28.06 -30.18 -4.52
CA ASN A 156 27.81 -31.59 -4.73
C ASN A 156 26.33 -32.00 -4.58
N TYR A 157 25.47 -31.13 -4.05
CA TYR A 157 24.03 -31.37 -3.96
C TYR A 157 23.35 -31.26 -5.33
N ARG A 158 23.25 -32.40 -6.03
CA ARG A 158 22.67 -32.51 -7.39
C ARG A 158 21.23 -33.02 -7.43
N GLN A 159 20.59 -33.19 -6.27
CA GLN A 159 19.25 -33.76 -6.15
C GLN A 159 18.32 -32.80 -5.41
N VAL A 160 17.01 -32.92 -5.68
CA VAL A 160 15.98 -32.14 -4.98
C VAL A 160 15.58 -32.89 -3.70
N ASN A 161 15.96 -32.33 -2.56
CA ASN A 161 15.77 -32.97 -1.25
C ASN A 161 14.54 -32.44 -0.51
N GLU A 162 14.01 -33.27 0.39
CA GLU A 162 12.93 -32.88 1.30
C GLU A 162 13.51 -31.97 2.37
N ALA A 163 12.92 -30.79 2.53
CA ALA A 163 13.48 -29.72 3.34
C ALA A 163 12.44 -29.01 4.20
N THR A 164 11.31 -29.65 4.57
CA THR A 164 10.24 -29.02 5.37
C THR A 164 10.77 -28.37 6.64
N SER A 165 11.56 -29.08 7.44
CA SER A 165 12.12 -28.51 8.68
C SER A 165 13.20 -27.47 8.42
N ALA A 166 14.00 -27.65 7.37
CA ALA A 166 15.08 -26.75 6.99
C ALA A 166 14.56 -25.40 6.47
N ILE A 167 13.55 -25.42 5.59
CA ILE A 167 12.92 -24.19 5.09
C ILE A 167 12.16 -23.46 6.18
N GLN A 168 11.56 -24.18 7.15
CA GLN A 168 10.92 -23.54 8.30
C GLN A 168 11.92 -22.80 9.18
N TYR A 169 13.11 -23.37 9.40
CA TYR A 169 14.21 -22.71 10.11
C TYR A 169 14.69 -21.46 9.37
N LEU A 170 15.02 -21.57 8.08
CA LEU A 170 15.52 -20.46 7.27
C LEU A 170 14.47 -19.37 7.08
N HIS A 171 13.21 -19.74 6.86
CA HIS A 171 12.10 -18.79 6.75
C HIS A 171 11.89 -18.03 8.06
N THR A 172 11.98 -18.69 9.22
CA THR A 172 11.94 -18.01 10.52
C THR A 172 13.17 -17.09 10.68
N LYS A 173 14.37 -17.58 10.40
CA LYS A 173 15.60 -16.78 10.60
C LYS A 173 15.63 -15.52 9.71
N TYR A 174 15.25 -15.66 8.44
CA TYR A 174 15.43 -14.62 7.44
C TYR A 174 14.15 -13.88 7.04
N ILE A 175 12.95 -14.47 7.16
CA ILE A 175 11.71 -13.87 6.68
C ILE A 175 10.75 -13.47 7.83
N GLY A 176 10.58 -14.31 8.86
CA GLY A 176 9.57 -14.16 9.93
C GLY A 176 10.10 -14.01 11.37
N THR A 177 9.72 -12.92 12.04
CA THR A 177 10.12 -12.38 13.36
C THR A 177 10.60 -13.31 14.51
N ASN A 178 11.71 -12.87 15.12
CA ASN A 178 12.34 -13.19 16.42
C ASN A 178 13.42 -14.30 16.47
N GLU A 179 14.65 -13.77 16.55
CA GLU A 179 15.94 -14.27 17.08
C GLU A 179 16.02 -15.68 17.67
N VAL A 180 16.97 -16.48 17.16
CA VAL A 180 17.89 -17.28 17.99
C VAL A 180 19.26 -17.39 17.30
N ARG A 181 20.32 -17.01 18.03
CA ARG A 181 21.74 -17.22 17.69
C ARG A 181 22.23 -18.58 18.21
N GLN A 182 23.22 -19.17 17.55
CA GLN A 182 23.86 -20.45 17.90
C GLN A 182 24.70 -20.37 19.19
N ILE A 183 24.89 -21.53 19.83
CA ILE A 183 25.47 -21.75 21.17
C ILE A 183 26.93 -22.17 21.02
N ASN A 184 27.82 -21.56 21.80
CA ASN A 184 29.18 -22.07 22.03
C ASN A 184 29.21 -22.96 23.28
N ASN A 185 29.96 -24.08 23.18
CA ASN A 185 30.18 -25.08 24.20
C ASN A 185 30.70 -24.51 25.53
N LEU A 186 29.91 -24.66 26.61
CA LEU A 186 30.35 -24.52 28.00
C LEU A 186 30.03 -25.83 28.73
N GLN A 187 31.00 -26.75 28.77
CA GLN A 187 30.96 -27.88 29.71
C GLN A 187 31.64 -27.46 31.01
N SER A 188 30.86 -27.23 32.07
CA SER A 188 31.36 -27.17 33.44
C SER A 188 30.66 -28.22 34.28
N THR A 189 31.41 -29.17 34.84
CA THR A 189 30.84 -30.27 35.62
C THR A 189 30.55 -29.82 37.06
N VAL A 190 29.29 -29.47 37.35
CA VAL A 190 28.81 -29.29 38.73
C VAL A 190 28.56 -30.67 39.33
N ASP A 191 29.52 -31.16 40.13
CA ASP A 191 29.45 -32.47 40.79
C ASP A 191 28.86 -32.37 42.21
N LEU A 192 27.59 -31.94 42.30
CA LEU A 192 26.81 -31.92 43.55
C LEU A 192 25.58 -32.84 43.44
N PRO A 193 25.10 -33.44 44.55
CA PRO A 193 23.82 -34.15 44.59
C PRO A 193 22.64 -33.21 44.27
N VAL A 194 21.61 -33.73 43.60
CA VAL A 194 20.40 -32.97 43.21
C VAL A 194 19.71 -32.29 44.40
N SER A 195 19.64 -32.97 45.55
CA SER A 195 19.08 -32.41 46.79
C SER A 195 19.80 -31.15 47.26
N ASP A 196 21.13 -31.12 47.11
CA ASP A 196 21.96 -29.99 47.53
C ASP A 196 21.85 -28.82 46.55
N ILE A 197 21.68 -29.12 45.25
CA ILE A 197 21.42 -28.12 44.21
C ILE A 197 20.09 -27.40 44.49
N ILE A 198 19.02 -28.15 44.78
CA ILE A 198 17.70 -27.59 45.11
C ILE A 198 17.78 -26.72 46.37
N GLN A 199 18.40 -27.22 47.45
CA GLN A 199 18.51 -26.47 48.71
C GLN A 199 19.32 -25.16 48.54
N ARG A 200 20.38 -25.17 47.72
CA ARG A 200 21.16 -23.97 47.43
C ARG A 200 20.39 -22.99 46.54
N ALA A 201 19.63 -23.49 45.56
CA ALA A 201 18.78 -22.68 44.70
C ALA A 201 17.67 -21.96 45.51
N GLU A 202 17.02 -22.66 46.44
CA GLU A 202 15.99 -22.09 47.33
C GLU A 202 16.52 -21.04 48.32
N ARG A 203 17.78 -21.14 48.74
CA ARG A 203 18.43 -20.18 49.64
C ARG A 203 19.03 -18.97 48.92
N SER A 204 19.04 -18.97 47.59
CA SER A 204 19.57 -17.86 46.79
C SER A 204 18.64 -16.63 46.83
N LYS A 205 19.15 -15.48 46.36
CA LYS A 205 18.35 -14.25 46.21
C LYS A 205 17.11 -14.42 45.30
N GLN A 206 17.14 -15.40 44.40
CA GLN A 206 16.01 -15.76 43.52
C GLN A 206 15.29 -17.03 43.98
N GLY A 207 15.57 -17.51 45.20
CA GLY A 207 15.05 -18.75 45.75
C GLY A 207 13.54 -18.79 45.88
N ALA A 208 12.90 -17.64 46.13
CA ALA A 208 11.44 -17.55 46.11
C ALA A 208 10.86 -17.89 44.73
N GLN A 209 11.43 -17.35 43.64
CA GLN A 209 10.99 -17.64 42.27
C GLN A 209 11.30 -19.10 41.88
N PHE A 210 12.47 -19.61 42.28
CA PHE A 210 12.84 -21.01 42.06
C PHE A 210 11.83 -21.94 42.73
N LYS A 211 11.50 -21.67 43.99
CA LYS A 211 10.54 -22.44 44.77
C LYS A 211 9.13 -22.37 44.20
N THR A 212 8.67 -21.19 43.78
CA THR A 212 7.37 -21.02 43.13
C THR A 212 7.23 -21.89 41.87
N LEU A 213 8.26 -21.93 41.03
CA LEU A 213 8.27 -22.80 39.84
C LEU A 213 8.44 -24.28 40.21
N TYR A 214 9.29 -24.59 41.19
CA TYR A 214 9.48 -25.97 41.69
C TYR A 214 8.17 -26.54 42.27
N ASP A 215 7.36 -25.73 42.95
CA ASP A 215 6.06 -26.10 43.51
C ASP A 215 4.95 -26.16 42.44
N GLY A 216 5.24 -25.84 41.17
CA GLY A 216 4.29 -25.90 40.06
C GLY A 216 3.35 -24.70 39.96
N LEU A 217 3.63 -23.60 40.65
CA LEU A 217 2.79 -22.40 40.68
C LEU A 217 3.18 -21.44 39.54
N TRP A 218 2.77 -21.76 38.31
CA TRP A 218 3.10 -20.96 37.11
C TRP A 218 1.97 -20.07 36.59
N ASP A 219 0.72 -20.39 36.94
CA ASP A 219 -0.47 -19.72 36.41
C ASP A 219 -0.51 -18.26 36.85
N GLY A 220 -0.59 -17.34 35.88
CA GLY A 220 -0.52 -15.89 36.11
C GLY A 220 0.89 -15.28 36.15
N LEU A 221 1.95 -16.09 36.27
CA LEU A 221 3.35 -15.64 36.15
C LEU A 221 3.87 -15.76 34.71
N TYR A 222 3.38 -16.76 33.98
CA TYR A 222 3.76 -17.01 32.59
C TYR A 222 2.50 -17.14 31.69
N PRO A 223 2.51 -16.57 30.48
CA PRO A 223 1.42 -16.68 29.50
C PRO A 223 1.01 -18.12 29.14
N SER A 224 1.93 -19.07 29.30
CA SER A 224 1.66 -20.49 29.13
C SER A 224 2.55 -21.34 30.03
N GLN A 225 2.09 -22.55 30.37
CA GLN A 225 2.91 -23.52 31.10
C GLN A 225 4.21 -23.87 30.35
N SER A 226 4.19 -23.81 29.02
CA SER A 226 5.38 -24.09 28.20
C SER A 226 6.46 -23.03 28.35
N GLU A 227 6.06 -21.78 28.61
CA GLU A 227 6.98 -20.68 28.93
C GLU A 227 7.52 -20.80 30.36
N ALA A 228 6.68 -21.25 31.30
CA ALA A 228 7.11 -21.56 32.66
C ALA A 228 8.12 -22.73 32.70
N ASP A 229 7.88 -23.78 31.89
CA ASP A 229 8.80 -24.91 31.73
C ASP A 229 10.19 -24.41 31.28
N LEU A 230 10.24 -23.54 30.28
CA LEU A 230 11.50 -22.98 29.78
C LEU A 230 12.16 -22.03 30.79
N ALA A 231 11.38 -21.21 31.49
CA ALA A 231 11.91 -20.33 32.52
C ALA A 231 12.52 -21.12 33.68
N PHE A 232 11.87 -22.19 34.11
CA PHE A 232 12.41 -23.08 35.13
C PHE A 232 13.65 -23.82 34.64
N ALA A 233 13.62 -24.34 33.40
CA ALA A 233 14.79 -24.98 32.79
C ALA A 233 16.00 -24.03 32.66
N ASN A 234 15.81 -22.74 32.38
CA ASN A 234 16.90 -21.75 32.39
C ASN A 234 17.55 -21.60 33.78
N MET A 235 16.75 -21.65 34.85
CA MET A 235 17.28 -21.63 36.22
C MET A 235 18.06 -22.92 36.51
N LEU A 236 17.54 -24.07 36.07
CA LEU A 236 18.22 -25.35 36.23
C LEU A 236 19.54 -25.41 35.46
N ALA A 237 19.61 -24.86 34.26
CA ALA A 237 20.84 -24.82 33.46
C ALA A 237 21.97 -24.07 34.20
N PHE A 238 21.67 -22.96 34.88
CA PHE A 238 22.62 -22.28 35.75
C PHE A 238 23.07 -23.18 36.93
N TRP A 239 22.12 -23.70 37.71
CA TRP A 239 22.42 -24.42 38.96
C TRP A 239 23.06 -25.79 38.78
N THR A 240 22.81 -26.44 37.64
CA THR A 240 23.34 -27.77 37.30
C THR A 240 24.60 -27.71 36.44
N GLY A 241 25.08 -26.51 36.08
CA GLY A 241 26.20 -26.35 35.15
C GLY A 241 25.92 -26.92 33.77
N CYS A 242 24.69 -26.73 33.27
CA CYS A 242 24.21 -27.27 32.00
C CYS A 242 24.22 -28.81 31.93
N ASN A 243 24.18 -29.52 33.06
CA ASN A 243 24.05 -30.97 33.08
C ASN A 243 22.60 -31.39 32.79
N ALA A 244 22.34 -31.80 31.53
CA ALA A 244 21.01 -32.16 31.05
C ALA A 244 20.32 -33.27 31.87
N GLU A 245 21.07 -34.26 32.36
CA GLU A 245 20.51 -35.36 33.17
C GLU A 245 20.00 -34.85 34.53
N LYS A 246 20.80 -34.02 35.21
CA LYS A 246 20.39 -33.40 36.49
C LYS A 246 19.24 -32.40 36.31
N MET A 247 19.22 -31.68 35.18
CA MET A 247 18.09 -30.80 34.84
C MET A 247 16.80 -31.59 34.68
N ASP A 248 16.84 -32.72 33.96
CA ASP A 248 15.67 -33.58 33.78
C ASP A 248 15.22 -34.21 35.11
N GLU A 249 16.15 -34.67 35.94
CA GLU A 249 15.86 -35.23 37.27
C GLU A 249 15.12 -34.22 38.17
N ILE A 250 15.62 -32.98 38.26
CA ILE A 250 14.99 -31.91 39.05
C ILE A 250 13.64 -31.49 38.46
N PHE A 251 13.54 -31.42 37.12
CA PHE A 251 12.29 -31.04 36.48
C PHE A 251 11.18 -32.07 36.76
N ARG A 252 11.52 -33.36 36.71
CA ARG A 252 10.58 -34.46 37.00
C ARG A 252 10.13 -34.48 38.46
N SER A 253 10.94 -34.00 39.40
CA SER A 253 10.57 -33.88 40.81
C SER A 253 9.76 -32.61 41.14
N SER A 254 9.55 -31.72 40.16
CA SER A 254 8.81 -30.46 40.32
C SER A 254 7.30 -30.60 40.05
N GLY A 255 6.51 -29.66 40.56
CA GLY A 255 5.08 -29.51 40.27
C GLY A 255 4.77 -29.07 38.83
N LEU A 256 5.78 -28.76 38.00
CA LEU A 256 5.60 -28.44 36.56
C LEU A 256 5.56 -29.67 35.66
N TYR A 257 6.04 -30.82 36.16
CA TYR A 257 6.06 -32.07 35.41
C TYR A 257 4.66 -32.51 34.99
N ARG A 258 4.53 -32.94 33.74
CA ARG A 258 3.30 -33.49 33.17
C ARG A 258 3.62 -34.40 31.98
N THR A 259 2.64 -35.19 31.54
CA THR A 259 2.77 -36.15 30.42
C THR A 259 3.31 -35.52 29.13
N LYS A 260 3.13 -34.21 28.91
CA LYS A 260 3.73 -33.46 27.80
C LYS A 260 5.27 -33.50 27.82
N TRP A 261 5.92 -33.59 28.98
CA TRP A 261 7.37 -33.66 29.13
C TRP A 261 7.98 -34.82 28.32
N ASP A 262 7.29 -35.97 28.31
CA ASP A 262 7.70 -37.19 27.61
C ASP A 262 7.02 -37.37 26.24
N GLN A 263 6.32 -36.35 25.71
CA GLN A 263 5.75 -36.42 24.38
C GLN A 263 6.81 -36.17 23.31
N LYS A 264 6.86 -37.02 22.29
CA LYS A 264 7.72 -36.83 21.12
C LYS A 264 7.27 -35.62 20.29
N ARG A 265 8.21 -34.73 19.97
CA ARG A 265 8.06 -33.64 19.00
C ARG A 265 9.18 -33.74 17.97
N GLY A 266 8.88 -34.37 16.84
CA GLY A 266 9.89 -34.73 15.85
C GLY A 266 10.81 -35.83 16.37
N ALA A 267 12.12 -35.58 16.37
CA ALA A 267 13.15 -36.56 16.74
C ALA A 267 13.49 -36.61 18.25
N GLN A 268 12.98 -35.68 19.06
CA GLN A 268 13.29 -35.54 20.49
C GLN A 268 12.03 -35.48 21.35
N LEU A 269 12.17 -35.71 22.65
CA LEU A 269 11.12 -35.43 23.63
C LEU A 269 10.96 -33.93 23.84
N TYR A 270 9.75 -33.48 24.18
CA TYR A 270 9.51 -32.07 24.49
C TYR A 270 10.40 -31.59 25.66
N GLY A 271 10.61 -32.42 26.69
CA GLY A 271 11.52 -32.11 27.80
C GLY A 271 12.96 -31.91 27.35
N GLU A 272 13.48 -32.80 26.50
CA GLU A 272 14.81 -32.69 25.90
C GLU A 272 14.96 -31.39 25.09
N MET A 273 13.95 -31.03 24.29
CA MET A 273 13.93 -29.78 23.53
C MET A 273 13.99 -28.55 24.44
N VAL A 274 13.26 -28.55 25.56
CA VAL A 274 13.25 -27.44 26.53
C VAL A 274 14.59 -27.33 27.26
N ILE A 275 15.17 -28.46 27.68
CA ILE A 275 16.50 -28.53 28.32
C ILE A 275 17.59 -28.02 27.36
N ASN A 276 17.61 -28.50 26.11
CA ASN A 276 18.56 -28.06 25.10
C ASN A 276 18.45 -26.55 24.85
N LYS A 277 17.22 -26.02 24.80
CA LYS A 277 16.98 -24.58 24.66
C LYS A 277 17.40 -23.78 25.89
N ALA A 278 17.34 -24.34 27.09
CA ALA A 278 17.79 -23.66 28.30
C ALA A 278 19.32 -23.61 28.39
N ILE A 279 19.98 -24.75 28.14
CA ILE A 279 21.44 -24.86 28.01
C ILE A 279 21.94 -23.84 26.97
N ALA A 280 21.25 -23.75 25.84
CA ALA A 280 21.56 -22.80 24.76
C ALA A 280 21.64 -21.34 25.17
N ASN A 281 20.72 -20.94 26.05
CA ASN A 281 20.53 -19.55 26.45
C ASN A 281 21.29 -19.20 27.74
N THR A 282 22.06 -20.16 28.28
CA THR A 282 22.79 -20.00 29.54
C THR A 282 24.20 -19.48 29.27
N SER A 283 24.50 -18.28 29.78
CA SER A 283 25.81 -17.64 29.64
C SER A 283 26.73 -17.83 30.85
N GLU A 284 26.17 -18.17 32.01
CA GLU A 284 26.88 -18.35 33.27
C GLU A 284 26.34 -19.60 33.98
N VAL A 285 27.19 -20.26 34.75
CA VAL A 285 26.93 -21.53 35.43
C VAL A 285 27.42 -21.45 36.87
N TYR A 286 26.73 -22.14 37.77
CA TYR A 286 27.08 -22.18 39.18
C TYR A 286 28.43 -22.88 39.39
N GLN A 287 29.34 -22.26 40.17
CA GLN A 287 30.61 -22.85 40.57
C GLN A 287 30.63 -23.09 42.08
N PRO A 288 30.90 -24.32 42.56
CA PRO A 288 30.95 -24.60 44.00
C PRO A 288 32.09 -23.83 44.69
N GLY A 289 31.77 -22.94 45.64
CA GLY A 289 32.76 -22.21 46.45
C GLY A 289 32.61 -20.68 46.46
N SER A 290 31.66 -20.13 45.71
CA SER A 290 31.39 -18.70 45.63
C SER A 290 30.26 -18.23 46.57
N ASP A 291 30.37 -17.01 47.11
CA ASP A 291 29.36 -16.40 47.98
C ASP A 291 27.96 -16.36 47.35
N LEU A 292 26.96 -16.84 48.09
CA LEU A 292 25.56 -16.92 47.65
C LEU A 292 24.88 -15.55 47.48
N GLU A 293 25.49 -14.46 47.99
CA GLU A 293 24.93 -13.11 47.95
C GLU A 293 25.13 -12.37 46.61
N GLY A 294 26.04 -12.85 45.74
CA GLY A 294 26.45 -12.13 44.52
C GLY A 294 25.76 -12.52 43.22
N TYR A 295 24.98 -13.60 43.17
CA TYR A 295 24.49 -14.15 41.90
C TYR A 295 23.10 -13.61 41.51
N SER A 296 23.02 -12.91 40.39
CA SER A 296 21.78 -12.59 39.68
C SER A 296 21.77 -13.29 38.32
N ILE A 297 20.96 -14.35 38.19
CA ILE A 297 20.67 -14.95 36.89
C ILE A 297 20.00 -13.86 36.04
N THR A 298 20.71 -13.36 35.04
CA THR A 298 20.20 -12.38 34.09
C THR A 298 19.87 -13.13 32.82
N VAL A 299 18.61 -13.57 32.68
CA VAL A 299 18.13 -14.04 31.38
C VAL A 299 18.18 -12.84 30.44
N LYS A 300 19.00 -12.94 29.39
CA LYS A 300 19.36 -11.84 28.48
C LYS A 300 18.21 -11.26 27.64
N ASN A 301 16.95 -11.50 28.03
CA ASN A 301 15.75 -10.92 27.42
C ASN A 301 14.65 -10.57 28.43
N GLN A 302 15.01 -10.27 29.69
CA GLN A 302 14.15 -9.43 30.52
C GLN A 302 14.91 -8.16 30.88
N ASN A 303 14.72 -7.13 30.06
CA ASN A 303 14.69 -5.79 30.61
C ASN A 303 13.65 -5.81 31.73
N ARG A 304 14.09 -6.00 32.99
CA ARG A 304 13.31 -5.55 34.14
C ARG A 304 13.32 -4.03 34.07
N THR A 305 12.48 -3.48 33.21
CA THR A 305 11.95 -2.15 33.44
C THR A 305 11.38 -2.19 34.86
N ALA A 306 11.85 -1.30 35.73
CA ALA A 306 11.23 -1.11 37.03
C ALA A 306 9.72 -1.04 36.81
N ARG A 307 8.97 -2.03 37.33
CA ARG A 307 7.53 -2.10 37.08
C ARG A 307 6.91 -0.84 37.66
N LYS A 308 6.35 -0.02 36.78
CA LYS A 308 5.76 1.26 37.14
C LYS A 308 4.53 0.99 38.02
N VAL A 309 4.52 1.56 39.21
CA VAL A 309 3.37 1.46 40.13
C VAL A 309 2.33 2.48 39.68
N TYR A 310 1.12 2.01 39.41
CA TYR A 310 0.01 2.85 38.98
C TYR A 310 -0.95 3.12 40.15
N GLY A 311 -1.54 4.32 40.17
CA GLY A 311 -2.62 4.66 41.11
C GLY A 311 -3.81 3.71 41.01
N LEU A 312 -4.55 3.58 42.12
CA LEU A 312 -5.85 2.88 42.18
C LEU A 312 -7.01 3.85 41.96
N ASP A 313 -6.94 4.59 40.86
CA ASP A 313 -7.91 5.59 40.43
C ASP A 313 -8.05 5.59 38.89
N ASP A 314 -8.89 6.48 38.38
CA ASP A 314 -9.14 6.59 36.94
C ASP A 314 -7.88 7.07 36.18
N THR A 315 -7.03 7.89 36.81
CA THR A 315 -5.75 8.34 36.26
C THR A 315 -4.79 7.17 36.08
N GLY A 316 -4.56 6.37 37.12
CA GLY A 316 -3.71 5.19 37.06
C GLY A 316 -4.24 4.13 36.08
N ASN A 317 -5.57 4.03 35.92
CA ASN A 317 -6.17 3.21 34.87
C ASN A 317 -5.85 3.74 33.46
N ALA A 318 -5.92 5.06 33.24
CA ALA A 318 -5.57 5.68 31.97
C ALA A 318 -4.07 5.57 31.66
N GLU A 319 -3.20 5.65 32.67
CA GLU A 319 -1.78 5.42 32.51
C GLU A 319 -1.44 3.98 32.12
N ARG A 320 -2.12 2.98 32.72
CA ARG A 320 -2.01 1.58 32.28
C ARG A 320 -2.38 1.44 30.80
N PHE A 321 -3.49 2.07 30.40
CA PHE A 321 -3.93 2.04 29.01
C PHE A 321 -2.92 2.72 28.07
N ARG A 322 -2.42 3.90 28.43
CA ARG A 322 -1.38 4.63 27.68
C ARG A 322 -0.13 3.77 27.55
N ASP A 323 0.46 3.32 28.65
CA ASP A 323 1.75 2.65 28.61
C ASP A 323 1.72 1.39 27.72
N LYS A 324 0.57 0.71 27.66
CA LYS A 324 0.34 -0.44 26.78
C LYS A 324 0.02 -0.08 25.33
N PHE A 325 -0.80 0.94 25.09
CA PHE A 325 -1.42 1.19 23.78
C PHE A 325 -1.11 2.56 23.15
N HIS A 326 -0.25 3.39 23.77
CA HIS A 326 0.16 4.70 23.24
C HIS A 326 0.87 4.62 21.90
N ASP A 327 1.31 3.45 21.44
CA ASP A 327 1.87 3.27 20.11
C ASP A 327 0.79 3.11 19.03
N ILE A 328 -0.38 2.58 19.40
CA ILE A 328 -1.41 2.13 18.46
C ILE A 328 -2.77 2.80 18.66
N VAL A 329 -2.94 3.68 19.65
CA VAL A 329 -4.18 4.44 19.90
C VAL A 329 -3.88 5.94 19.93
N ARG A 330 -4.74 6.73 19.30
CA ARG A 330 -4.74 8.19 19.38
C ARG A 330 -6.16 8.72 19.57
N PHE A 331 -6.31 9.91 20.13
CA PHE A 331 -7.59 10.59 20.27
C PHE A 331 -7.56 11.97 19.60
N SER A 332 -8.55 12.23 18.75
CA SER A 332 -8.70 13.53 18.10
C SER A 332 -9.82 14.32 18.76
N TYR A 333 -9.48 15.44 19.38
CA TYR A 333 -10.46 16.37 19.97
C TYR A 333 -11.32 17.07 18.90
N ILE A 334 -10.77 17.29 17.70
CA ILE A 334 -11.50 17.89 16.58
C ILE A 334 -12.55 16.90 16.03
N ASN A 335 -12.13 15.65 15.78
CA ASN A 335 -13.04 14.62 15.27
C ASN A 335 -13.89 13.97 16.38
N LYS A 336 -13.63 14.30 17.64
CA LYS A 336 -14.30 13.78 18.85
C LYS A 336 -14.33 12.24 18.88
N GLY A 337 -13.20 11.60 18.59
CA GLY A 337 -13.14 10.14 18.54
C GLY A 337 -11.72 9.58 18.53
N PHE A 338 -11.62 8.28 18.80
CA PHE A 338 -10.36 7.55 18.79
C PHE A 338 -9.99 7.06 17.39
N TYR A 339 -8.69 6.91 17.19
CA TYR A 339 -8.09 6.20 16.08
C TYR A 339 -7.26 5.05 16.63
N PHE A 340 -7.26 3.93 15.92
CA PHE A 340 -6.40 2.78 16.23
C PHE A 340 -5.60 2.35 15.00
N TYR A 341 -4.39 1.83 15.23
CA TYR A 341 -3.52 1.31 14.19
C TYR A 341 -3.75 -0.19 13.99
N ASP A 342 -4.07 -0.62 12.77
CA ASP A 342 -4.42 -2.01 12.45
C ASP A 342 -3.25 -2.84 11.90
N SER A 343 -2.01 -2.42 12.19
CA SER A 343 -0.74 -2.92 11.62
C SER A 343 -0.37 -2.33 10.25
N LYS A 344 -1.28 -1.62 9.57
CA LYS A 344 -1.02 -1.02 8.25
C LYS A 344 -1.46 0.44 8.15
N VAL A 345 -2.60 0.78 8.75
CA VAL A 345 -3.25 2.09 8.62
C VAL A 345 -3.94 2.49 9.93
N TRP A 346 -4.03 3.80 10.18
CA TRP A 346 -4.80 4.38 11.27
C TRP A 346 -6.27 4.48 10.88
N LYS A 347 -7.15 3.83 11.64
CA LYS A 347 -8.60 3.81 11.41
C LYS A 347 -9.34 4.56 12.50
N TYR A 348 -10.30 5.39 12.09
CA TYR A 348 -11.25 5.98 13.03
C TYR A 348 -12.11 4.88 13.65
N ASP A 349 -12.23 4.87 14.97
CA ASP A 349 -12.91 3.80 15.70
C ASP A 349 -14.44 3.95 15.62
N ASN A 350 -15.03 3.31 14.61
CA ASN A 350 -16.48 3.16 14.46
C ASN A 350 -17.01 1.79 14.91
N ILE A 351 -16.13 0.88 15.33
CA ILE A 351 -16.47 -0.52 15.65
C ILE A 351 -16.30 -0.84 17.14
N GLY A 352 -15.76 0.10 17.92
CA GLY A 352 -15.46 -0.10 19.34
C GLY A 352 -14.17 -0.89 19.58
N ALA A 353 -13.22 -0.89 18.63
CA ALA A 353 -11.96 -1.61 18.75
C ALA A 353 -11.15 -1.15 19.97
N VAL A 354 -11.12 0.16 20.23
CA VAL A 354 -10.39 0.73 21.37
C VAL A 354 -11.05 0.33 22.69
N LYS A 355 -12.37 0.15 22.69
CA LYS A 355 -13.10 -0.34 23.87
C LYS A 355 -12.75 -1.80 24.18
N THR A 356 -12.47 -2.63 23.17
CA THR A 356 -12.00 -4.00 23.37
C THR A 356 -10.60 -4.04 23.98
N LEU A 357 -9.70 -3.10 23.63
CA LEU A 357 -8.37 -3.01 24.23
C LEU A 357 -8.40 -2.74 25.74
N VAL A 358 -9.47 -2.11 26.25
CA VAL A 358 -9.66 -1.93 27.70
C VAL A 358 -9.79 -3.27 28.44
N ASP A 359 -10.38 -4.29 27.80
CA ASP A 359 -10.51 -5.61 28.41
C ASP A 359 -9.15 -6.29 28.58
N ASP A 360 -8.20 -6.04 27.69
CA ASP A 360 -6.82 -6.51 27.82
C ASP A 360 -6.08 -5.82 28.98
N VAL A 361 -6.34 -4.52 29.22
CA VAL A 361 -5.80 -3.83 30.41
C VAL A 361 -6.35 -4.47 31.69
N ILE A 362 -7.65 -4.72 31.74
CA ILE A 362 -8.31 -5.33 32.90
C ILE A 362 -7.80 -6.76 33.15
N LYS A 363 -7.50 -7.51 32.08
CA LYS A 363 -6.90 -8.85 32.18
C LYS A 363 -5.52 -8.77 32.81
N ASP A 364 -4.68 -7.83 32.37
CA ASP A 364 -3.32 -7.65 32.90
C ASP A 364 -3.33 -7.16 34.35
N MET A 365 -4.29 -6.30 34.73
CA MET A 365 -4.45 -5.88 36.14
C MET A 365 -4.64 -7.07 37.08
N LYS A 366 -5.24 -8.19 36.64
CA LYS A 366 -5.32 -9.40 37.47
C LYS A 366 -3.95 -10.05 37.70
N SER A 367 -3.05 -9.95 36.73
CA SER A 367 -1.68 -10.46 36.88
C SER A 367 -0.80 -9.54 37.73
N GLU A 368 -1.08 -8.23 37.80
CA GLU A 368 -0.42 -7.30 38.73
C GLU A 368 -0.60 -7.72 40.20
N PHE A 369 -1.77 -8.31 40.53
CA PHE A 369 -2.10 -8.80 41.88
C PHE A 369 -1.15 -9.93 42.36
N ALA A 370 -0.64 -10.77 41.47
CA ALA A 370 0.21 -11.91 41.82
C ALA A 370 1.60 -11.52 42.38
N TYR A 371 1.93 -10.22 42.35
CA TYR A 371 3.23 -9.69 42.74
C TYR A 371 3.15 -8.67 43.88
N MET A 372 1.98 -8.44 44.49
CA MET A 372 1.89 -7.62 45.70
C MET A 372 2.45 -8.41 46.89
N GLU A 373 3.32 -7.79 47.68
CA GLU A 373 3.70 -8.35 48.99
C GLU A 373 2.45 -8.42 49.89
N ASN A 374 2.31 -9.53 50.62
CA ASN A 374 1.12 -9.92 51.38
C ASN A 374 0.71 -8.91 52.49
N GLU A 375 0.18 -7.75 52.12
CA GLU A 375 -0.57 -6.85 53.00
C GLU A 375 -2.07 -6.98 52.71
N SER A 376 -2.81 -7.61 53.63
CA SER A 376 -4.27 -7.90 53.52
C SER A 376 -5.13 -6.70 53.10
N ASP A 377 -4.72 -5.48 53.44
CA ASP A 377 -5.51 -4.27 53.17
C ASP A 377 -5.24 -3.68 51.78
N ALA A 378 -4.02 -3.80 51.26
CA ALA A 378 -3.67 -3.43 49.89
C ALA A 378 -4.38 -4.34 48.87
N GLU A 379 -4.46 -5.64 49.16
CA GLU A 379 -5.18 -6.62 48.34
C GLU A 379 -6.68 -6.32 48.22
N LYS A 380 -7.33 -6.00 49.35
CA LYS A 380 -8.76 -5.63 49.37
C LYS A 380 -9.01 -4.35 48.59
N ALA A 381 -8.15 -3.35 48.73
CA ALA A 381 -8.24 -2.10 47.98
C ALA A 381 -8.09 -2.34 46.48
N PHE A 382 -7.14 -3.18 46.06
CA PHE A 382 -6.91 -3.54 44.66
C PHE A 382 -8.09 -4.30 44.06
N MET A 383 -8.62 -5.31 44.77
CA MET A 383 -9.77 -6.09 44.30
C MET A 383 -11.04 -5.23 44.19
N LYS A 384 -11.24 -4.27 45.10
CA LYS A 384 -12.31 -3.28 45.02
C LYS A 384 -12.13 -2.38 43.79
N HIS A 385 -10.92 -1.89 43.53
CA HIS A 385 -10.59 -1.09 42.35
C HIS A 385 -10.83 -1.87 41.05
N LEU A 386 -10.32 -3.09 40.93
CA LEU A 386 -10.53 -3.96 39.77
C LEU A 386 -12.02 -4.19 39.48
N LYS A 387 -12.83 -4.44 40.53
CA LYS A 387 -14.29 -4.58 40.38
C LYS A 387 -14.94 -3.30 39.87
N ALA A 388 -14.50 -2.13 40.35
CA ALA A 388 -14.99 -0.84 39.88
C ALA A 388 -14.60 -0.58 38.41
N THR A 389 -13.34 -0.84 38.03
CA THR A 389 -12.82 -0.68 36.67
C THR A 389 -13.56 -1.57 35.66
N ARG A 390 -13.96 -2.78 36.05
CA ARG A 390 -14.73 -3.71 35.19
C ARG A 390 -16.12 -3.22 34.81
N SER A 391 -16.69 -2.28 35.57
CA SER A 391 -17.99 -1.70 35.27
C SER A 391 -17.96 -0.89 33.96
N ASN A 392 -19.08 -0.74 33.27
CA ASN A 392 -19.16 0.09 32.06
C ASN A 392 -18.72 1.54 32.36
N LYS A 393 -19.10 2.06 33.54
CA LYS A 393 -18.65 3.37 34.03
C LYS A 393 -17.12 3.44 34.15
N GLY A 394 -16.50 2.44 34.79
CA GLY A 394 -15.04 2.38 34.95
C GLY A 394 -14.29 2.33 33.61
N LYS A 395 -14.73 1.47 32.69
CA LYS A 395 -14.15 1.40 31.32
C LYS A 395 -14.29 2.73 30.57
N THR A 396 -15.43 3.38 30.69
CA THR A 396 -15.68 4.67 30.04
C THR A 396 -14.83 5.79 30.65
N ASN A 397 -14.68 5.81 31.98
CA ASN A 397 -13.85 6.78 32.68
C ASN A 397 -12.37 6.61 32.31
N MET A 398 -11.85 5.38 32.29
CA MET A 398 -10.50 5.07 31.83
C MET A 398 -10.24 5.64 30.43
N LEU A 399 -11.16 5.41 29.47
CA LEU A 399 -11.01 5.94 28.13
C LEU A 399 -11.10 7.47 28.08
N LYS A 400 -11.99 8.10 28.87
CA LYS A 400 -12.10 9.57 28.95
C LYS A 400 -10.81 10.20 29.46
N GLU A 401 -10.23 9.64 30.53
CA GLU A 401 -8.95 10.08 31.05
C GLU A 401 -7.81 9.79 30.05
N ALA A 402 -7.84 8.68 29.32
CA ALA A 402 -6.82 8.38 28.32
C ALA A 402 -6.79 9.36 27.13
N GLN A 403 -7.84 10.16 26.89
CA GLN A 403 -7.92 11.08 25.74
C GLN A 403 -6.80 12.12 25.73
N HIS A 404 -6.49 12.73 26.89
CA HIS A 404 -5.49 13.79 26.98
C HIS A 404 -4.05 13.24 27.00
N LEU A 405 -3.88 11.93 27.21
CA LEU A 405 -2.59 11.25 27.24
C LEU A 405 -2.09 10.84 25.85
N MET A 406 -2.98 10.73 24.87
CA MET A 406 -2.65 10.31 23.49
C MET A 406 -3.33 11.20 22.44
N PRO A 407 -3.20 12.55 22.51
CA PRO A 407 -3.84 13.45 21.58
C PRO A 407 -3.23 13.32 20.17
N VAL A 408 -4.04 13.62 19.15
CA VAL A 408 -3.60 13.80 17.76
C VAL A 408 -4.43 14.88 17.07
N LEU A 409 -3.78 15.74 16.28
CA LEU A 409 -4.48 16.68 15.41
C LEU A 409 -4.81 16.00 14.06
N PRO A 410 -5.93 16.32 13.40
CA PRO A 410 -6.25 15.79 12.07
C PRO A 410 -5.14 16.01 11.04
N ASP A 411 -4.50 17.18 11.08
CA ASP A 411 -3.38 17.55 10.19
C ASP A 411 -2.12 16.72 10.44
N GLU A 412 -2.10 15.89 11.50
CA GLU A 412 -1.00 14.98 11.75
C GLU A 412 -1.02 13.74 10.87
N PHE A 413 -2.21 13.39 10.39
CA PHE A 413 -2.43 12.26 9.50
C PHE A 413 -2.11 12.62 8.04
N ASP A 414 -1.66 11.63 7.29
CA ASP A 414 -1.46 11.71 5.83
C ASP A 414 -0.57 12.89 5.34
N ARG A 415 0.32 13.41 6.19
CA ARG A 415 1.21 14.56 5.88
C ARG A 415 2.14 14.35 4.67
N TYR A 416 2.40 13.10 4.30
CA TYR A 416 3.38 12.75 3.28
C TYR A 416 2.74 12.61 1.89
N LYS A 417 2.76 13.70 1.13
CA LYS A 417 2.14 13.79 -0.21
C LYS A 417 2.74 12.84 -1.25
N TYR A 418 4.01 12.46 -1.10
CA TYR A 418 4.71 11.59 -2.05
C TYR A 418 4.82 10.14 -1.56
N PHE A 419 4.18 9.79 -0.43
CA PHE A 419 4.12 8.41 0.04
C PHE A 419 2.75 7.81 -0.25
N LEU A 420 2.72 6.60 -0.79
CA LEU A 420 1.48 5.86 -1.06
C LEU A 420 1.47 4.60 -0.19
N ASN A 421 0.54 4.51 0.75
CA ASN A 421 0.41 3.33 1.59
C ASN A 421 -0.30 2.19 0.82
N THR A 422 0.20 0.96 0.91
CA THR A 422 -0.24 -0.23 0.15
C THR A 422 -0.36 -1.45 1.07
N GLN A 423 -0.74 -2.63 0.58
CA GLN A 423 -0.96 -3.79 1.47
C GLN A 423 0.30 -4.40 2.09
N ASN A 424 1.47 -4.20 1.47
CA ASN A 424 2.76 -4.78 1.85
C ASN A 424 3.80 -3.72 2.28
N GLY A 425 3.39 -2.48 2.52
CA GLY A 425 4.26 -1.37 2.90
C GLY A 425 3.75 -0.03 2.36
N TYR A 426 4.57 1.00 2.41
CA TYR A 426 4.31 2.26 1.72
C TYR A 426 5.40 2.53 0.68
N ILE A 427 4.99 3.05 -0.47
CA ILE A 427 5.89 3.38 -1.58
C ILE A 427 6.34 4.82 -1.40
N ASN A 428 7.65 5.06 -1.49
CA ASN A 428 8.16 6.38 -1.78
C ASN A 428 8.04 6.63 -3.29
N LEU A 429 7.06 7.43 -3.70
CA LEU A 429 6.80 7.67 -5.12
C LEU A 429 7.98 8.35 -5.83
N GLN A 430 8.83 9.08 -5.11
CA GLN A 430 9.96 9.81 -5.71
C GLN A 430 11.06 8.90 -6.26
N ASN A 431 11.18 7.67 -5.74
CA ASN A 431 12.18 6.69 -6.17
C ASN A 431 11.59 5.30 -6.47
N GLY A 432 10.28 5.11 -6.25
CA GLY A 432 9.59 3.83 -6.46
C GLY A 432 9.92 2.76 -5.41
N GLU A 433 10.57 3.13 -4.30
CA GLU A 433 11.02 2.19 -3.27
C GLU A 433 9.87 1.79 -2.33
N LEU A 434 9.76 0.49 -2.08
CA LEU A 434 8.82 -0.05 -1.09
C LEU A 434 9.47 -0.09 0.29
N ILE A 435 8.84 0.57 1.26
CA ILE A 435 9.31 0.64 2.64
C ILE A 435 8.27 -0.06 3.54
N ASN A 436 8.75 -0.77 4.57
CA ASN A 436 7.89 -1.43 5.55
C ASN A 436 6.94 -0.43 6.23
N HIS A 437 5.75 -0.90 6.59
CA HIS A 437 4.80 -0.08 7.33
C HIS A 437 5.42 0.54 8.58
N ASP A 438 5.22 1.84 8.70
CA ASP A 438 5.68 2.61 9.85
C ASP A 438 4.49 3.38 10.43
N ARG A 439 4.06 2.98 11.62
CA ARG A 439 2.95 3.61 12.35
C ARG A 439 3.19 5.10 12.60
N GLN A 440 4.44 5.53 12.71
CA GLN A 440 4.82 6.92 12.94
C GLN A 440 4.54 7.81 11.72
N LYS A 441 4.35 7.22 10.52
CA LYS A 441 3.96 7.96 9.32
C LYS A 441 2.49 8.41 9.31
N MET A 442 1.68 7.89 10.23
CA MET A 442 0.30 8.35 10.46
C MET A 442 -0.59 8.31 9.21
N PHE A 443 -0.49 7.26 8.40
CA PHE A 443 -1.40 7.09 7.24
C PHE A 443 -2.80 6.71 7.71
N THR A 444 -3.84 7.40 7.24
CA THR A 444 -5.25 6.96 7.38
C THR A 444 -5.82 6.39 6.09
N LYS A 445 -5.07 6.55 5.01
CA LYS A 445 -5.37 6.01 3.69
C LYS A 445 -4.44 4.85 3.33
N ILE A 446 -4.92 3.99 2.47
CA ILE A 446 -4.27 2.78 1.98
C ILE A 446 -4.88 2.34 0.64
N SER A 447 -4.03 1.93 -0.29
CA SER A 447 -4.39 1.15 -1.47
C SER A 447 -4.67 -0.30 -1.07
N ASN A 448 -5.70 -0.92 -1.64
CA ASN A 448 -6.03 -2.31 -1.34
C ASN A 448 -5.13 -3.31 -2.07
N ILE A 449 -4.09 -2.84 -2.77
CA ILE A 449 -3.23 -3.63 -3.64
C ILE A 449 -1.82 -3.69 -3.06
N GLU A 450 -1.11 -4.79 -3.29
CA GLU A 450 0.32 -4.92 -3.00
C GLU A 450 1.14 -4.30 -4.12
N TYR A 451 2.28 -3.69 -3.77
CA TYR A 451 3.20 -3.15 -4.75
C TYR A 451 4.41 -4.06 -4.96
N THR A 452 4.77 -4.29 -6.21
CA THR A 452 6.01 -4.95 -6.61
C THR A 452 6.45 -4.43 -7.97
N ASP A 453 7.75 -4.22 -8.12
CA ASP A 453 8.37 -3.83 -9.38
C ASP A 453 8.52 -5.01 -10.35
N LYS A 454 8.18 -6.24 -9.94
CA LYS A 454 8.42 -7.49 -10.69
C LYS A 454 7.19 -8.06 -11.40
N ILE A 455 6.05 -7.36 -11.44
CA ILE A 455 4.82 -7.83 -12.09
C ILE A 455 4.41 -6.80 -13.13
N ASP A 456 4.16 -7.30 -14.34
CA ASP A 456 3.62 -6.52 -15.45
C ASP A 456 2.10 -6.70 -15.57
N ALA A 457 1.46 -5.85 -16.37
CA ALA A 457 0.03 -5.90 -16.64
C ALA A 457 -0.25 -5.92 -18.16
N PRO A 458 0.02 -7.05 -18.85
CA PRO A 458 -0.13 -7.15 -20.30
C PRO A 458 -1.59 -6.97 -20.77
N LEU A 459 -2.59 -7.48 -20.05
CA LEU A 459 -4.00 -7.26 -20.41
C LEU A 459 -4.39 -5.79 -20.26
N TRP A 460 -3.88 -5.12 -19.22
CA TRP A 460 -4.05 -3.68 -19.07
C TRP A 460 -3.43 -2.89 -20.22
N GLN A 461 -2.20 -3.22 -20.62
CA GLN A 461 -1.55 -2.56 -21.75
C GLN A 461 -2.29 -2.81 -23.07
N ALA A 462 -2.79 -4.03 -23.29
CA ALA A 462 -3.62 -4.35 -24.45
C ALA A 462 -4.94 -3.55 -24.42
N PHE A 463 -5.60 -3.47 -23.27
CA PHE A 463 -6.80 -2.67 -23.07
C PHE A 463 -6.57 -1.19 -23.38
N LEU A 464 -5.46 -0.59 -22.92
CA LEU A 464 -5.10 0.79 -23.24
C LEU A 464 -4.87 0.99 -24.74
N LYS A 465 -4.19 0.05 -25.40
CA LYS A 465 -4.02 0.08 -26.86
C LYS A 465 -5.36 0.02 -27.59
N ASP A 466 -6.30 -0.79 -27.12
CA ASP A 466 -7.62 -0.91 -27.73
C ASP A 466 -8.44 0.38 -27.60
N ILE A 467 -8.52 0.97 -26.40
CA ILE A 467 -9.36 2.16 -26.15
C ILE A 467 -8.79 3.46 -26.75
N PHE A 468 -7.47 3.50 -26.99
CA PHE A 468 -6.78 4.64 -27.59
C PHE A 468 -6.27 4.38 -29.01
N ALA A 469 -6.74 3.30 -29.68
CA ALA A 469 -6.35 2.93 -31.04
C ALA A 469 -4.83 2.85 -31.28
N GLY A 470 -4.06 2.47 -30.26
CA GLY A 470 -2.61 2.37 -30.30
C GLY A 470 -1.85 3.70 -30.28
N ASP A 471 -2.51 4.83 -29.97
CA ASP A 471 -1.86 6.13 -29.81
C ASP A 471 -0.91 6.10 -28.60
N LYS A 472 0.40 5.96 -28.89
CA LYS A 472 1.44 5.84 -27.87
C LYS A 472 1.63 7.11 -27.06
N GLU A 473 1.51 8.29 -27.68
CA GLU A 473 1.65 9.58 -26.98
C GLU A 473 0.52 9.77 -25.97
N LEU A 474 -0.71 9.43 -26.38
CA LEU A 474 -1.87 9.50 -25.50
C LEU A 474 -1.79 8.47 -24.35
N ILE A 475 -1.35 7.25 -24.63
CA ILE A 475 -1.18 6.21 -23.60
C ILE A 475 -0.11 6.62 -22.58
N ASP A 476 1.03 7.15 -23.03
CA ASP A 476 2.09 7.61 -22.14
C ASP A 476 1.63 8.82 -21.29
N TYR A 477 0.91 9.76 -21.90
CA TYR A 477 0.27 10.85 -21.18
C TYR A 477 -0.70 10.35 -20.09
N ILE A 478 -1.53 9.35 -20.39
CA ILE A 478 -2.47 8.78 -19.42
C ILE A 478 -1.74 8.05 -18.31
N GLN A 479 -0.63 7.37 -18.61
CA GLN A 479 0.24 6.78 -17.59
C GLN A 479 0.78 7.86 -16.64
N LYS A 480 1.31 8.96 -17.17
CA LYS A 480 1.76 10.12 -16.37
C LYS A 480 0.65 10.75 -15.55
N ALA A 481 -0.54 10.92 -16.12
CA ALA A 481 -1.70 11.49 -15.45
C ALA A 481 -2.19 10.63 -14.27
N VAL A 482 -2.25 9.31 -14.45
CA VAL A 482 -2.62 8.36 -13.38
C VAL A 482 -1.52 8.31 -12.32
N GLY A 483 -0.25 8.27 -12.73
CA GLY A 483 0.88 8.28 -11.81
C GLY A 483 0.95 9.55 -10.96
N TYR A 484 0.85 10.74 -11.58
CA TYR A 484 0.68 12.01 -10.89
C TYR A 484 -0.48 11.99 -9.89
N SER A 485 -1.58 11.30 -10.26
CA SER A 485 -2.73 11.11 -9.39
C SER A 485 -2.42 10.34 -8.11
N LEU A 486 -1.41 9.46 -8.08
CA LEU A 486 -1.00 8.73 -6.88
C LEU A 486 -0.43 9.65 -5.78
N SER A 487 0.04 10.84 -6.13
CA SER A 487 0.58 11.81 -5.17
C SER A 487 -0.49 12.76 -4.63
N GLY A 488 -0.17 13.46 -3.54
CA GLY A 488 -0.95 14.60 -3.04
C GLY A 488 -0.63 15.95 -3.72
N SER A 489 0.18 15.95 -4.80
CA SER A 489 0.56 17.18 -5.50
C SER A 489 -0.59 17.71 -6.37
N THR A 490 -0.76 19.03 -6.39
CA THR A 490 -1.68 19.79 -7.25
C THR A 490 -0.93 20.77 -8.16
N SER A 491 0.39 20.61 -8.33
CA SER A 491 1.27 21.54 -9.06
C SER A 491 0.85 21.79 -10.51
N GLU A 492 0.29 20.79 -11.19
CA GLU A 492 -0.19 20.92 -12.58
C GLU A 492 -1.49 21.73 -12.67
N GLN A 493 -2.27 21.79 -11.58
CA GLN A 493 -3.58 22.45 -11.51
C GLN A 493 -4.57 21.96 -12.58
N VAL A 494 -4.62 20.65 -12.82
CA VAL A 494 -5.44 20.05 -13.89
C VAL A 494 -6.64 19.26 -13.38
N MET A 495 -7.64 19.16 -14.25
CA MET A 495 -8.80 18.28 -14.20
C MET A 495 -8.89 17.56 -15.54
N PHE A 496 -9.08 16.25 -15.49
CA PHE A 496 -9.16 15.38 -16.66
C PHE A 496 -10.63 15.13 -17.02
N ILE A 497 -11.02 15.46 -18.24
CA ILE A 497 -12.37 15.20 -18.77
C ILE A 497 -12.24 14.09 -19.82
N LEU A 498 -12.72 12.89 -19.50
CA LEU A 498 -12.75 11.76 -20.39
C LEU A 498 -14.03 11.86 -21.25
N PHE A 499 -13.85 12.22 -22.52
CA PHE A 499 -14.96 12.51 -23.42
C PHE A 499 -15.06 11.49 -24.55
N GLY A 500 -16.27 10.99 -24.80
CA GLY A 500 -16.56 10.23 -26.01
C GLY A 500 -17.93 9.61 -25.99
N ASN A 501 -18.44 9.17 -27.13
CA ASN A 501 -19.75 8.54 -27.22
C ASN A 501 -19.65 7.11 -26.70
N GLY A 502 -20.54 6.68 -25.79
CA GLY A 502 -20.42 5.46 -24.99
C GLY A 502 -20.00 4.17 -25.73
N ARG A 503 -19.56 3.16 -24.95
CA ARG A 503 -18.90 1.91 -25.42
C ARG A 503 -17.46 2.10 -25.91
N ASN A 504 -16.70 2.86 -25.14
CA ASN A 504 -15.31 3.24 -25.41
C ASN A 504 -14.35 2.91 -24.25
N GLY A 505 -14.80 2.16 -23.24
CA GLY A 505 -13.94 1.73 -22.12
C GLY A 505 -13.74 2.75 -20.99
N LYS A 506 -14.28 3.98 -21.07
CA LYS A 506 -14.15 5.02 -20.02
C LYS A 506 -14.49 4.51 -18.60
N SER A 507 -15.65 3.88 -18.44
CA SER A 507 -16.10 3.38 -17.14
C SER A 507 -15.21 2.25 -16.63
N VAL A 508 -14.79 1.33 -17.51
CA VAL A 508 -13.88 0.23 -17.14
C VAL A 508 -12.53 0.79 -16.68
N PHE A 509 -11.97 1.77 -17.40
CA PHE A 509 -10.74 2.45 -17.04
C PHE A 509 -10.84 3.09 -15.65
N LEU A 510 -11.86 3.93 -15.41
CA LEU A 510 -12.02 4.61 -14.11
C LEU A 510 -12.26 3.62 -12.95
N ASP A 511 -13.02 2.55 -13.18
CA ASP A 511 -13.29 1.54 -12.15
C ASP A 511 -12.00 0.82 -11.72
N ILE A 512 -11.15 0.42 -12.67
CA ILE A 512 -9.87 -0.25 -12.38
C ILE A 512 -8.91 0.69 -11.66
N ILE A 513 -8.81 1.96 -12.08
CA ILE A 513 -7.99 2.94 -11.37
C ILE A 513 -8.53 3.20 -9.96
N ASN A 514 -9.86 3.26 -9.76
CA ASN A 514 -10.46 3.39 -8.44
C ASN A 514 -10.06 2.22 -7.52
N ASP A 515 -10.13 0.98 -8.02
CA ASP A 515 -9.73 -0.23 -7.28
C ASP A 515 -8.26 -0.15 -6.83
N ILE A 516 -7.35 0.39 -7.68
CA ILE A 516 -5.93 0.60 -7.35
C ILE A 516 -5.74 1.63 -6.24
N PHE A 517 -6.50 2.73 -6.29
CA PHE A 517 -6.37 3.79 -5.30
C PHE A 517 -6.99 3.42 -3.95
N GLY A 518 -7.92 2.46 -3.91
CA GLY A 518 -8.55 2.01 -2.66
C GLY A 518 -9.16 3.17 -1.89
N SER A 519 -8.75 3.35 -0.63
CA SER A 519 -9.30 4.44 0.22
C SER A 519 -8.84 5.85 -0.16
N TYR A 520 -7.85 5.99 -1.06
CA TYR A 520 -7.47 7.27 -1.66
C TYR A 520 -8.44 7.73 -2.76
N ALA A 521 -9.28 6.83 -3.28
CA ALA A 521 -10.29 7.18 -4.27
C ALA A 521 -11.57 7.69 -3.60
N THR A 522 -12.21 8.68 -4.21
CA THR A 522 -13.53 9.17 -3.78
C THR A 522 -14.38 9.53 -5.00
N ASN A 523 -15.69 9.35 -4.89
CA ASN A 523 -16.64 9.74 -5.92
C ASN A 523 -17.49 10.92 -5.44
N ILE A 524 -17.69 11.91 -6.31
CA ILE A 524 -18.56 13.06 -6.07
C ILE A 524 -19.68 13.12 -7.09
N GLN A 525 -20.80 13.70 -6.65
CA GLN A 525 -21.92 13.98 -7.53
C GLN A 525 -21.54 15.06 -8.55
N PRO A 526 -22.04 15.00 -9.79
CA PRO A 526 -21.73 16.01 -10.81
C PRO A 526 -22.08 17.42 -10.31
N GLN A 527 -23.20 17.55 -9.59
CA GLN A 527 -23.70 18.81 -9.04
C GLN A 527 -22.73 19.47 -8.04
N THR A 528 -21.77 18.73 -7.49
CA THR A 528 -20.77 19.26 -6.55
C THR A 528 -19.88 20.32 -7.21
N ILE A 529 -19.60 20.21 -8.51
CA ILE A 529 -18.71 21.11 -9.27
C ILE A 529 -19.45 21.98 -10.31
N MET A 530 -20.78 22.03 -10.22
CA MET A 530 -21.66 22.75 -11.15
C MET A 530 -22.27 23.98 -10.51
N VAL A 531 -22.64 24.96 -11.33
CA VAL A 531 -23.35 26.16 -10.86
C VAL A 531 -24.72 25.75 -10.32
N LYS A 532 -24.94 25.90 -9.02
CA LYS A 532 -26.21 25.59 -8.37
C LYS A 532 -27.20 26.76 -8.51
N GLN A 533 -28.47 26.46 -8.74
CA GLN A 533 -29.55 27.46 -8.71
C GLN A 533 -30.08 27.73 -7.29
N GLN A 534 -29.81 26.83 -6.31
CA GLN A 534 -30.17 26.99 -4.89
C GLN A 534 -29.04 26.47 -3.98
N SER A 535 -28.75 27.22 -2.91
CA SER A 535 -27.47 27.22 -2.17
C SER A 535 -27.56 26.58 -0.77
N SER A 536 -27.64 25.24 -0.64
CA SER A 536 -27.57 24.66 0.72
C SER A 536 -26.73 23.39 0.92
N ASN A 537 -26.39 22.60 -0.12
CA ASN A 537 -25.87 21.23 0.11
C ASN A 537 -24.43 20.95 -0.38
N ALA A 538 -23.68 21.91 -0.93
CA ALA A 538 -22.36 21.63 -1.55
C ALA A 538 -21.25 21.25 -0.57
N ASN A 539 -21.26 21.78 0.66
CA ASN A 539 -20.11 21.69 1.55
C ASN A 539 -19.83 20.28 2.09
N SER A 540 -20.84 19.40 2.14
CA SER A 540 -20.67 18.04 2.66
C SER A 540 -19.98 17.11 1.67
N ASP A 541 -20.20 17.27 0.36
CA ASP A 541 -19.50 16.47 -0.65
C ASP A 541 -18.03 16.87 -0.72
N ILE A 542 -17.76 18.18 -0.65
CA ILE A 542 -16.41 18.74 -0.62
C ILE A 542 -15.66 18.24 0.64
N ALA A 543 -16.32 18.16 1.79
CA ALA A 543 -15.71 17.66 3.02
C ALA A 543 -15.22 16.20 2.89
N ARG A 544 -15.85 15.38 2.06
CA ARG A 544 -15.43 13.98 1.81
C ARG A 544 -14.15 13.88 1.00
N LEU A 545 -13.75 14.96 0.33
CA LEU A 545 -12.54 14.99 -0.49
C LEU A 545 -11.26 15.15 0.33
N HIS A 546 -11.37 15.43 1.63
CA HIS A 546 -10.23 15.51 2.53
C HIS A 546 -9.45 14.18 2.57
N GLY A 547 -8.15 14.24 2.26
CA GLY A 547 -7.27 13.08 2.17
C GLY A 547 -7.48 12.18 0.92
N ALA A 548 -8.35 12.56 -0.01
CA ALA A 548 -8.46 11.87 -1.30
C ALA A 548 -7.29 12.26 -2.22
N ARG A 549 -6.94 11.37 -3.16
CA ARG A 549 -5.96 11.63 -4.23
C ARG A 549 -6.55 11.48 -5.64
N PHE A 550 -7.56 10.62 -5.78
CA PHE A 550 -8.25 10.38 -7.04
C PHE A 550 -9.75 10.60 -6.86
N VAL A 551 -10.27 11.65 -7.48
CA VAL A 551 -11.69 12.01 -7.39
C VAL A 551 -12.36 11.74 -8.72
N THR A 552 -13.38 10.90 -8.71
CA THR A 552 -14.19 10.62 -9.89
C THR A 552 -15.53 11.33 -9.81
N THR A 553 -16.05 11.74 -10.95
CA THR A 553 -17.42 12.23 -11.06
C THR A 553 -18.08 11.69 -12.33
N THR A 554 -19.36 11.36 -12.20
CA THR A 554 -20.16 10.76 -13.27
C THR A 554 -20.71 11.83 -14.21
N GLU A 555 -21.42 11.38 -15.24
CA GLU A 555 -21.92 12.22 -16.32
C GLU A 555 -22.89 13.31 -15.82
N PRO A 556 -22.64 14.59 -16.14
CA PRO A 556 -23.63 15.66 -16.06
C PRO A 556 -24.86 15.36 -16.91
N ASN A 557 -26.02 15.91 -16.54
CA ASN A 557 -27.08 16.10 -17.53
C ASN A 557 -26.55 17.00 -18.67
N GLU A 558 -27.09 16.82 -19.87
CA GLU A 558 -26.77 17.68 -21.00
C GLU A 558 -27.09 19.16 -20.67
N GLY A 559 -26.23 20.07 -21.12
CA GLY A 559 -26.41 21.51 -20.92
C GLY A 559 -26.06 22.05 -19.53
N VAL A 560 -25.47 21.24 -18.64
CA VAL A 560 -25.07 21.72 -17.31
C VAL A 560 -23.76 22.53 -17.36
N ARG A 561 -23.70 23.58 -16.55
CA ARG A 561 -22.57 24.53 -16.49
C ARG A 561 -21.65 24.24 -15.30
N LEU A 562 -20.34 24.21 -15.55
CA LEU A 562 -19.33 24.13 -14.49
C LEU A 562 -19.22 25.43 -13.70
N ASP A 563 -19.01 25.29 -12.38
CA ASP A 563 -18.63 26.41 -11.52
C ASP A 563 -17.13 26.67 -11.68
N GLU A 564 -16.80 27.61 -12.56
CA GLU A 564 -15.42 27.97 -12.91
C GLU A 564 -14.61 28.45 -11.70
N GLY A 565 -15.26 29.09 -10.71
CA GLY A 565 -14.60 29.54 -9.49
C GLY A 565 -14.24 28.37 -8.59
N LEU A 566 -15.21 27.48 -8.35
CA LEU A 566 -14.99 26.28 -7.56
C LEU A 566 -13.96 25.34 -8.20
N VAL A 567 -14.03 25.11 -9.52
CA VAL A 567 -13.03 24.28 -10.23
C VAL A 567 -11.62 24.86 -10.07
N LYS A 568 -11.45 26.18 -10.20
CA LYS A 568 -10.15 26.84 -9.97
C LYS A 568 -9.66 26.64 -8.55
N GLN A 569 -10.55 26.67 -7.56
CA GLN A 569 -10.21 26.44 -6.15
C GLN A 569 -9.82 24.98 -5.89
N LEU A 570 -10.63 24.01 -6.36
CA LEU A 570 -10.38 22.58 -6.15
C LEU A 570 -9.12 22.06 -6.88
N THR A 571 -8.74 22.70 -7.98
CA THR A 571 -7.51 22.36 -8.74
C THR A 571 -6.31 23.22 -8.35
N GLY A 572 -6.52 24.40 -7.76
CA GLY A 572 -5.51 25.46 -7.61
C GLY A 572 -4.54 25.29 -6.44
N GLY A 573 -4.82 24.38 -5.50
CA GLY A 573 -4.03 24.21 -4.28
C GLY A 573 -4.32 25.25 -3.19
N ASP A 574 -5.35 26.08 -3.37
CA ASP A 574 -5.84 27.00 -2.35
C ASP A 574 -6.63 26.23 -1.27
N LYS A 575 -6.70 26.78 -0.05
CA LYS A 575 -7.54 26.19 0.99
C LYS A 575 -9.02 26.23 0.60
N VAL A 576 -9.71 25.14 0.89
CA VAL A 576 -11.14 24.97 0.68
C VAL A 576 -11.81 24.84 2.04
N THR A 577 -12.80 25.69 2.30
CA THR A 577 -13.68 25.58 3.47
C THR A 577 -14.75 24.54 3.17
N ALA A 578 -14.89 23.56 4.05
CA ALA A 578 -15.84 22.48 3.94
C ALA A 578 -16.51 22.19 5.28
N ARG A 579 -17.64 21.48 5.23
CA ARG A 579 -18.44 21.19 6.42
C ARG A 579 -19.08 19.82 6.31
N HIS A 580 -18.78 18.92 7.24
CA HIS A 580 -19.56 17.69 7.36
C HIS A 580 -20.97 18.00 7.88
N LEU A 581 -21.96 17.19 7.47
CA LEU A 581 -23.34 17.37 7.90
C LEU A 581 -23.44 17.43 9.44
N TYR A 582 -24.03 18.52 9.96
CA TYR A 582 -24.17 18.81 11.40
C TYR A 582 -22.86 18.94 12.21
N LYS A 583 -21.70 19.12 11.58
CA LYS A 583 -20.43 19.41 12.27
C LYS A 583 -19.96 20.84 12.01
N ASP A 584 -18.88 21.24 12.68
CA ASP A 584 -18.22 22.53 12.47
C ASP A 584 -17.53 22.58 11.09
N GLU A 585 -17.29 23.79 10.59
CA GLU A 585 -16.54 24.01 9.35
C GLU A 585 -15.04 23.76 9.59
N PHE A 586 -14.37 23.25 8.57
CA PHE A 586 -12.92 23.07 8.57
C PHE A 586 -12.35 23.46 7.21
N GLU A 587 -11.05 23.75 7.18
CA GLU A 587 -10.33 24.06 5.96
C GLU A 587 -9.35 22.96 5.64
N PHE A 588 -9.20 22.64 4.36
CA PHE A 588 -8.12 21.77 3.91
C PHE A 588 -7.60 22.20 2.54
N THR A 589 -6.39 21.78 2.22
CA THR A 589 -5.80 22.00 0.89
C THR A 589 -6.09 20.78 0.01
N PRO A 590 -6.64 20.94 -1.21
CA PRO A 590 -6.85 19.81 -2.12
C PRO A 590 -5.55 19.07 -2.42
N GLU A 591 -5.60 17.74 -2.32
CA GLU A 591 -4.49 16.83 -2.67
C GLU A 591 -4.88 15.86 -3.81
N PHE A 592 -6.08 16.02 -4.35
CA PHE A 592 -6.66 15.13 -5.35
C PHE A 592 -6.63 15.71 -6.75
N LYS A 593 -6.73 14.81 -7.74
CA LYS A 593 -7.02 15.14 -9.13
C LYS A 593 -8.43 14.69 -9.48
N ILE A 594 -9.16 15.54 -10.19
CA ILE A 594 -10.54 15.27 -10.62
C ILE A 594 -10.51 14.62 -12.01
N TRP A 595 -11.20 13.50 -12.12
CA TRP A 595 -11.43 12.73 -13.34
C TRP A 595 -12.93 12.65 -13.61
N MET A 596 -13.40 13.36 -14.63
CA MET A 596 -14.79 13.39 -15.05
C MET A 596 -14.98 12.52 -16.29
N ALA A 597 -15.87 11.53 -16.23
CA ALA A 597 -16.34 10.85 -17.43
C ALA A 597 -17.66 11.45 -17.90
N THR A 598 -17.76 11.79 -19.18
CA THR A 598 -18.98 12.36 -19.78
C THR A 598 -19.11 12.02 -21.26
N ASN A 599 -20.34 11.91 -21.77
CA ASN A 599 -20.61 11.92 -23.21
C ASN A 599 -21.01 13.32 -23.71
N HIS A 600 -21.37 14.25 -22.82
CA HIS A 600 -21.69 15.64 -23.14
C HIS A 600 -20.67 16.59 -22.51
N LYS A 601 -20.07 17.49 -23.30
CA LYS A 601 -19.10 18.45 -22.78
C LYS A 601 -19.84 19.47 -21.88
N PRO A 602 -19.34 19.76 -20.68
CA PRO A 602 -19.98 20.75 -19.81
C PRO A 602 -19.92 22.15 -20.43
N ILE A 603 -20.86 23.03 -20.08
CA ILE A 603 -20.83 24.41 -20.56
C ILE A 603 -19.81 25.23 -19.76
N ILE A 604 -18.94 25.94 -20.47
CA ILE A 604 -17.98 26.89 -19.88
C ILE A 604 -18.20 28.25 -20.52
N ARG A 605 -18.33 29.29 -19.69
CA ARG A 605 -18.58 30.65 -20.18
C ARG A 605 -17.40 31.59 -19.99
N GLY A 606 -16.44 31.22 -19.14
CA GLY A 606 -15.17 31.89 -18.99
C GLY A 606 -14.28 31.67 -20.21
N ARG A 607 -13.62 32.73 -20.64
CA ARG A 607 -12.60 32.68 -21.70
C ARG A 607 -11.19 32.87 -21.18
N ASP A 608 -11.06 33.15 -19.89
CA ASP A 608 -9.75 33.32 -19.30
C ASP A 608 -8.98 32.00 -19.38
N ASP A 609 -7.70 32.10 -19.73
CA ASP A 609 -6.83 30.92 -19.76
C ASP A 609 -6.73 30.24 -18.39
N GLY A 610 -7.12 30.93 -17.32
CA GLY A 610 -7.20 30.37 -15.99
C GLY A 610 -8.09 29.13 -15.90
N ILE A 611 -9.27 29.08 -16.53
CA ILE A 611 -10.07 27.84 -16.53
C ILE A 611 -9.57 26.86 -17.60
N TRP A 612 -9.29 27.35 -18.82
CA TRP A 612 -8.97 26.49 -19.95
C TRP A 612 -7.67 25.71 -19.80
N ARG A 613 -6.64 26.28 -19.15
CA ARG A 613 -5.39 25.56 -18.86
C ARG A 613 -5.56 24.41 -17.86
N ARG A 614 -6.66 24.39 -17.11
CA ARG A 614 -6.94 23.34 -16.11
C ARG A 614 -7.71 22.19 -16.72
N LEU A 615 -8.32 22.35 -17.89
CA LEU A 615 -9.25 21.37 -18.46
C LEU A 615 -8.59 20.59 -19.59
N HIS A 616 -8.23 19.35 -19.25
CA HIS A 616 -7.59 18.43 -20.18
C HIS A 616 -8.67 17.48 -20.72
N LEU A 617 -9.11 17.72 -21.96
CA LEU A 617 -10.10 16.90 -22.62
C LEU A 617 -9.42 15.69 -23.27
N VAL A 618 -9.58 14.52 -22.65
CA VAL A 618 -9.01 13.26 -23.12
C VAL A 618 -10.01 12.59 -24.08
N PRO A 619 -9.66 12.43 -25.37
CA PRO A 619 -10.57 11.86 -26.36
C PRO A 619 -10.63 10.33 -26.27
N PHE A 620 -11.81 9.79 -25.97
CA PHE A 620 -12.15 8.37 -26.05
C PHE A 620 -13.01 8.11 -27.30
N THR A 621 -12.37 8.21 -28.47
CA THR A 621 -13.03 8.20 -29.79
C THR A 621 -13.32 6.79 -30.32
N VAL A 622 -12.67 5.75 -29.78
CA VAL A 622 -12.84 4.38 -30.24
C VAL A 622 -14.19 3.82 -29.79
N LYS A 623 -14.98 3.31 -30.73
CA LYS A 623 -16.21 2.57 -30.44
C LYS A 623 -15.93 1.07 -30.51
N ILE A 624 -16.07 0.37 -29.39
CA ILE A 624 -15.81 -1.07 -29.31
C ILE A 624 -17.00 -1.83 -29.96
N PRO A 625 -16.76 -2.61 -31.04
CA PRO A 625 -17.79 -3.43 -31.69
C PRO A 625 -18.44 -4.42 -30.73
N ASP A 626 -19.72 -4.77 -30.90
CA ASP A 626 -20.45 -5.65 -29.98
C ASP A 626 -19.77 -7.02 -29.83
N GLU A 627 -19.22 -7.55 -30.92
CA GLU A 627 -18.52 -8.83 -30.97
C GLU A 627 -17.23 -8.84 -30.15
N LYS A 628 -16.62 -7.66 -29.92
CA LYS A 628 -15.40 -7.51 -29.11
C LYS A 628 -15.72 -7.14 -27.65
N VAL A 629 -16.99 -7.03 -27.26
CA VAL A 629 -17.38 -6.70 -25.89
C VAL A 629 -17.19 -7.92 -25.00
N ASP A 630 -16.07 -7.95 -24.28
CA ASP A 630 -15.84 -8.92 -23.22
C ASP A 630 -16.55 -8.50 -21.92
N LYS A 631 -17.64 -9.20 -21.57
CA LYS A 631 -18.41 -8.97 -20.35
C LYS A 631 -17.61 -9.24 -19.07
N GLN A 632 -16.54 -10.04 -19.15
CA GLN A 632 -15.66 -10.39 -18.03
C GLN A 632 -14.38 -9.56 -17.99
N LEU A 633 -14.23 -8.57 -18.87
CA LEU A 633 -13.02 -7.75 -18.97
C LEU A 633 -12.61 -7.13 -17.62
N LYS A 634 -13.59 -6.59 -16.87
CA LYS A 634 -13.33 -6.02 -15.53
C LYS A 634 -12.71 -7.06 -14.58
N TYR A 635 -13.21 -8.29 -14.59
CA TYR A 635 -12.68 -9.36 -13.74
C TYR A 635 -11.25 -9.74 -14.15
N LYS A 636 -10.98 -9.83 -15.45
CA LYS A 636 -9.64 -10.12 -15.99
C LYS A 636 -8.65 -9.01 -15.63
N LEU A 637 -9.02 -7.75 -15.82
CA LEU A 637 -8.16 -6.61 -15.44
C LEU A 637 -7.93 -6.55 -13.93
N ARG A 638 -8.91 -6.96 -13.10
CA ARG A 638 -8.73 -7.06 -11.65
C ARG A 638 -7.70 -8.09 -11.21
N SER A 639 -7.42 -9.12 -12.02
CA SER A 639 -6.30 -10.04 -11.73
C SER A 639 -4.92 -9.42 -11.94
N GLU A 640 -4.82 -8.28 -12.66
CA GLU A 640 -3.56 -7.59 -12.92
C GLU A 640 -3.35 -6.34 -12.03
N LEU A 641 -4.20 -6.08 -11.03
CA LEU A 641 -4.16 -4.82 -10.25
C LEU A 641 -2.76 -4.49 -9.69
N THR A 642 -2.02 -5.49 -9.24
CA THR A 642 -0.64 -5.34 -8.77
C THR A 642 0.29 -4.81 -9.87
N GLY A 643 0.21 -5.36 -11.08
CA GLY A 643 0.97 -4.87 -12.23
C GLY A 643 0.49 -3.49 -12.70
N ILE A 644 -0.81 -3.19 -12.58
CA ILE A 644 -1.34 -1.86 -12.95
C ILE A 644 -0.90 -0.79 -11.94
N LEU A 645 -0.80 -1.14 -10.65
CA LEU A 645 -0.21 -0.25 -9.66
C LEU A 645 1.26 0.03 -9.97
N ASN A 646 2.05 -0.99 -10.36
CA ASN A 646 3.43 -0.78 -10.82
C ASN A 646 3.48 0.16 -12.04
N TRP A 647 2.64 -0.09 -13.05
CA TRP A 647 2.50 0.78 -14.23
C TRP A 647 2.15 2.24 -13.85
N ALA A 648 1.30 2.45 -12.83
CA ALA A 648 0.96 3.78 -12.34
C ALA A 648 2.13 4.46 -11.61
N VAL A 649 2.91 3.72 -10.81
CA VAL A 649 4.11 4.25 -10.14
C VAL A 649 5.19 4.63 -11.17
N GLU A 650 5.40 3.81 -12.19
CA GLU A 650 6.26 4.15 -13.33
C GLU A 650 5.78 5.45 -14.02
N GLY A 651 4.47 5.64 -14.14
CA GLY A 651 3.87 6.89 -14.60
C GLY A 651 4.21 8.10 -13.74
N PHE A 652 4.28 7.94 -12.42
CA PHE A 652 4.69 9.02 -11.52
C PHE A 652 6.15 9.40 -11.73
N LEU A 653 7.04 8.41 -11.87
CA LEU A 653 8.47 8.64 -12.13
C LEU A 653 8.69 9.34 -13.48
N LYS A 654 7.94 8.97 -14.52
CA LYS A 654 7.93 9.68 -15.81
C LYS A 654 7.48 11.13 -15.65
N TRP A 655 6.35 11.34 -14.97
CA TRP A 655 5.83 12.69 -14.69
C TRP A 655 6.85 13.55 -13.93
N GLN A 656 7.58 12.98 -12.96
CA GLN A 656 8.59 13.71 -12.21
C GLN A 656 9.77 14.17 -13.09
N ARG A 657 10.15 13.37 -14.09
CA ARG A 657 11.25 13.68 -15.02
C ARG A 657 10.85 14.66 -16.13
N GLU A 658 9.66 14.47 -16.69
CA GLU A 658 9.23 15.13 -17.94
C GLU A 658 8.17 16.22 -17.72
N GLY A 659 7.53 16.25 -16.56
CA GLY A 659 6.26 16.93 -16.36
C GLY A 659 5.11 16.17 -17.02
N LEU A 660 3.90 16.72 -16.91
CA LEU A 660 2.72 16.05 -17.47
C LEU A 660 2.75 15.99 -19.00
N GLY A 661 3.10 17.11 -19.65
CA GLY A 661 3.19 17.26 -21.12
C GLY A 661 1.86 17.01 -21.85
N MET A 662 1.33 17.97 -22.62
CA MET A 662 0.05 17.75 -23.31
C MET A 662 0.26 17.12 -24.70
N PRO A 663 -0.26 15.91 -24.99
CA PRO A 663 -0.13 15.30 -26.31
C PRO A 663 -1.06 15.99 -27.32
N LYS A 664 -0.72 15.89 -28.61
CA LYS A 664 -1.47 16.56 -29.70
C LYS A 664 -2.96 16.21 -29.71
N ALA A 665 -3.31 14.97 -29.38
CA ALA A 665 -4.70 14.53 -29.32
C ALA A 665 -5.52 15.30 -28.26
N VAL A 666 -4.93 15.52 -27.07
CA VAL A 666 -5.56 16.27 -25.97
C VAL A 666 -5.56 17.77 -26.28
N GLU A 667 -4.44 18.30 -26.81
CA GLU A 667 -4.33 19.71 -27.19
C GLU A 667 -5.39 20.09 -28.25
N LYS A 668 -5.53 19.26 -29.28
CA LYS A 668 -6.55 19.44 -30.32
C LYS A 668 -7.96 19.37 -29.73
N ALA A 669 -8.27 18.33 -28.95
CA ALA A 669 -9.58 18.16 -28.35
C ALA A 669 -9.96 19.31 -27.41
N SER A 670 -9.04 19.75 -26.55
CA SER A 670 -9.25 20.91 -25.65
C SER A 670 -9.41 22.20 -26.44
N SER A 671 -8.66 22.40 -27.52
CA SER A 671 -8.76 23.59 -28.38
C SER A 671 -10.10 23.64 -29.14
N GLU A 672 -10.53 22.51 -29.70
CA GLU A 672 -11.85 22.39 -30.34
C GLU A 672 -12.98 22.67 -29.35
N TYR A 673 -12.89 22.12 -28.13
CA TYR A 673 -13.85 22.39 -27.07
C TYR A 673 -13.89 23.87 -26.66
N LYS A 674 -12.73 24.55 -26.60
CA LYS A 674 -12.66 26.00 -26.36
C LYS A 674 -13.36 26.80 -27.46
N SER A 675 -13.14 26.42 -28.72
CA SER A 675 -13.76 27.06 -29.88
C SER A 675 -15.28 26.86 -29.92
N GLU A 676 -15.77 25.64 -29.64
CA GLU A 676 -17.20 25.33 -29.57
C GLU A 676 -17.94 26.20 -28.53
N MET A 677 -17.27 26.58 -27.44
CA MET A 677 -17.85 27.42 -26.39
C MET A 677 -17.71 28.93 -26.68
N ASP A 678 -17.04 29.32 -27.77
CA ASP A 678 -16.84 30.72 -28.17
C ASP A 678 -18.02 31.24 -29.01
N VAL A 679 -19.11 31.54 -28.30
CA VAL A 679 -20.35 32.11 -28.89
C VAL A 679 -20.13 33.44 -29.62
N ILE A 680 -19.11 34.22 -29.26
CA ILE A 680 -18.79 35.51 -29.90
C ILE A 680 -18.09 35.29 -31.24
N THR A 681 -17.15 34.34 -31.32
CA THR A 681 -16.50 33.99 -32.58
C THR A 681 -17.54 33.44 -33.55
N ALA A 682 -18.42 32.53 -33.12
CA ALA A 682 -19.54 32.06 -33.94
C ALA A 682 -20.43 33.21 -34.44
N PHE A 683 -20.81 34.15 -33.56
CA PHE A 683 -21.57 35.33 -33.96
C PHE A 683 -20.82 36.23 -34.97
N ILE A 684 -19.50 36.39 -34.82
CA ILE A 684 -18.70 37.20 -35.74
C ILE A 684 -18.62 36.51 -37.11
N GLU A 685 -18.44 35.19 -37.15
CA GLU A 685 -18.38 34.39 -38.37
C GLU A 685 -19.74 34.37 -39.10
N ASP A 686 -20.84 34.21 -38.36
CA ASP A 686 -22.17 34.08 -38.93
C ASP A 686 -22.78 35.43 -39.34
N CYS A 687 -22.61 36.47 -38.52
CA CYS A 687 -23.34 37.73 -38.68
C CYS A 687 -22.48 38.92 -39.11
N CYS A 688 -21.15 38.81 -39.06
CA CYS A 688 -20.27 39.96 -39.23
C CYS A 688 -19.27 39.78 -40.38
N GLU A 689 -18.70 40.90 -40.83
CA GLU A 689 -17.55 40.92 -41.71
C GLU A 689 -16.48 41.85 -41.13
N THR A 690 -15.23 41.40 -41.12
CA THR A 690 -14.10 42.20 -40.65
C THR A 690 -13.37 42.93 -41.80
N GLY A 691 -12.71 44.05 -41.51
CA GLY A 691 -11.90 44.79 -42.49
C GLY A 691 -11.63 46.24 -42.08
N GLU A 692 -10.46 46.79 -42.43
CA GLU A 692 -9.94 48.07 -41.89
C GLU A 692 -10.89 49.28 -42.01
N ASN A 693 -11.72 49.31 -43.05
CA ASN A 693 -12.67 50.40 -43.32
C ASN A 693 -14.09 50.15 -42.78
N LYS A 694 -14.30 49.09 -41.99
CA LYS A 694 -15.62 48.72 -41.45
C LYS A 694 -15.81 49.24 -40.04
N GLN A 695 -17.01 49.72 -39.73
CA GLN A 695 -17.35 50.20 -38.39
C GLN A 695 -18.83 49.96 -38.12
N ILE A 696 -19.17 49.63 -36.87
CA ILE A 696 -20.55 49.47 -36.44
C ILE A 696 -20.81 50.01 -35.03
N ASN A 697 -22.02 50.51 -34.80
CA ASN A 697 -22.48 50.93 -33.49
C ASN A 697 -22.62 49.73 -32.54
N ALA A 698 -22.11 49.86 -31.32
CA ALA A 698 -22.10 48.80 -30.32
C ALA A 698 -23.51 48.35 -29.90
N LYS A 699 -24.49 49.28 -29.88
CA LYS A 699 -25.89 48.97 -29.57
C LYS A 699 -26.51 48.09 -30.65
N THR A 700 -26.37 48.49 -31.92
CA THR A 700 -26.87 47.72 -33.06
C THR A 700 -26.27 46.33 -33.10
N LEU A 701 -24.96 46.23 -32.91
CA LEU A 701 -24.27 44.94 -32.90
C LEU A 701 -24.74 44.03 -31.76
N TYR A 702 -24.99 44.59 -30.57
CA TYR A 702 -25.52 43.82 -29.43
C TYR A 702 -26.98 43.39 -29.63
N GLU A 703 -27.82 44.23 -30.25
CA GLU A 703 -29.20 43.88 -30.60
C GLU A 703 -29.25 42.71 -31.58
N THR A 704 -28.44 42.75 -32.64
CA THR A 704 -28.32 41.64 -33.60
C THR A 704 -27.78 40.38 -32.94
N TYR A 705 -26.76 40.49 -32.08
CA TYR A 705 -26.29 39.36 -31.29
C TYR A 705 -27.38 38.75 -30.41
N ARG A 706 -28.21 39.57 -29.76
CA ARG A 706 -29.29 39.10 -28.90
C ARG A 706 -30.36 38.34 -29.69
N GLU A 707 -30.68 38.80 -30.90
CA GLU A 707 -31.58 38.11 -31.83
C GLU A 707 -30.95 36.79 -32.30
N TRP A 708 -29.77 36.83 -32.90
CA TRP A 708 -29.06 35.64 -33.38
C TRP A 708 -28.85 34.61 -32.27
N ALA A 709 -28.48 35.02 -31.07
CA ALA A 709 -28.26 34.10 -29.96
C ALA A 709 -29.57 33.44 -29.50
N ARG A 710 -30.70 34.16 -29.56
CA ARG A 710 -32.01 33.58 -29.26
C ARG A 710 -32.43 32.58 -30.33
N ASP A 711 -32.27 32.94 -31.59
CA ASP A 711 -32.73 32.13 -32.73
C ASP A 711 -31.90 30.85 -32.88
N ASN A 712 -30.62 30.89 -32.50
CA ASN A 712 -29.71 29.74 -32.55
C ASN A 712 -29.59 28.98 -31.21
N GLY A 713 -30.41 29.33 -30.20
CA GLY A 713 -30.37 28.68 -28.88
C GLY A 713 -29.04 28.86 -28.12
N GLN A 714 -28.27 29.89 -28.49
CA GLN A 714 -26.96 30.19 -27.92
C GLN A 714 -27.07 30.98 -26.61
N TYR A 715 -25.96 31.03 -25.85
CA TYR A 715 -25.93 31.76 -24.59
C TYR A 715 -26.13 33.28 -24.81
N LEU A 716 -27.16 33.85 -24.18
CA LEU A 716 -27.49 35.29 -24.23
C LEU A 716 -26.68 36.08 -23.18
N MET A 717 -25.61 36.76 -23.61
CA MET A 717 -24.82 37.64 -22.74
C MET A 717 -25.55 38.95 -22.42
N SER A 718 -25.21 39.58 -21.28
CA SER A 718 -25.61 40.96 -21.00
C SER A 718 -24.84 41.95 -21.87
N SER A 719 -25.38 43.16 -22.07
CA SER A 719 -24.73 44.21 -22.88
C SER A 719 -23.33 44.55 -22.37
N THR A 720 -23.16 44.61 -21.05
CA THR A 720 -21.86 44.86 -20.41
C THR A 720 -20.86 43.73 -20.70
N LYS A 721 -21.29 42.46 -20.60
CA LYS A 721 -20.43 41.31 -20.87
C LYS A 721 -20.06 41.21 -22.35
N PHE A 722 -21.05 41.26 -23.23
CA PHE A 722 -20.84 41.30 -24.68
C PHE A 722 -19.89 42.44 -25.08
N GLY A 723 -20.12 43.63 -24.52
CA GLY A 723 -19.26 44.78 -24.76
C GLY A 723 -17.83 44.55 -24.31
N LYS A 724 -17.60 43.92 -23.15
CA LYS A 724 -16.25 43.56 -22.68
C LYS A 724 -15.56 42.60 -23.66
N GLU A 725 -16.25 41.54 -24.08
CA GLU A 725 -15.72 40.53 -25.01
C GLU A 725 -15.36 41.12 -26.38
N MET A 726 -16.25 41.92 -26.98
CA MET A 726 -15.98 42.58 -28.26
C MET A 726 -14.82 43.58 -28.17
N GLY A 727 -14.64 44.23 -27.01
CA GLY A 727 -13.53 45.15 -26.78
C GLY A 727 -12.16 44.49 -26.66
N LEU A 728 -12.09 43.17 -26.46
CA LEU A 728 -10.83 42.41 -26.51
C LEU A 728 -10.41 42.12 -27.95
N LYS A 729 -11.36 42.02 -28.89
CA LYS A 729 -11.11 41.69 -30.30
C LYS A 729 -11.05 42.92 -31.22
N PHE A 730 -11.78 43.99 -30.89
CA PHE A 730 -11.92 45.18 -31.73
C PHE A 730 -11.73 46.48 -30.94
N GLU A 731 -11.08 47.46 -31.57
CA GLU A 731 -10.89 48.79 -30.98
C GLU A 731 -12.24 49.49 -30.78
N LYS A 732 -12.52 49.92 -29.54
CA LYS A 732 -13.69 50.74 -29.20
C LYS A 732 -13.38 52.21 -29.40
N LYS A 733 -14.21 52.89 -30.20
CA LYS A 733 -14.18 54.36 -30.35
C LYS A 733 -15.47 54.97 -29.79
N ARG A 734 -15.33 56.03 -29.01
CA ARG A 734 -16.44 56.86 -28.55
C ARG A 734 -16.51 58.12 -29.40
N SER A 735 -17.69 58.44 -29.93
CA SER A 735 -17.94 59.67 -30.67
C SER A 735 -19.41 60.08 -30.47
N ASN A 736 -19.65 61.37 -30.19
CA ASN A 736 -20.99 61.94 -29.98
C ASN A 736 -21.88 61.14 -29.00
N GLY A 737 -21.30 60.67 -27.88
CA GLY A 737 -22.03 59.89 -26.87
C GLY A 737 -22.33 58.43 -27.24
N GLN A 738 -22.03 58.00 -28.47
CA GLN A 738 -22.21 56.63 -28.93
C GLN A 738 -20.88 55.87 -28.96
N THR A 739 -20.95 54.56 -28.72
CA THR A 739 -19.79 53.65 -28.76
C THR A 739 -19.87 52.81 -30.04
N ALA A 740 -18.77 52.70 -30.76
CA ALA A 740 -18.67 51.92 -31.98
C ALA A 740 -17.40 51.05 -31.96
N TYR A 741 -17.45 49.91 -32.67
CA TYR A 741 -16.32 49.02 -32.90
C TYR A 741 -15.75 49.27 -34.30
N LYS A 742 -14.43 49.40 -34.42
CA LYS A 742 -13.74 49.46 -35.71
C LYS A 742 -13.39 48.08 -36.24
N CYS A 743 -13.09 48.03 -37.53
CA CYS A 743 -12.67 46.85 -38.27
C CYS A 743 -13.72 45.73 -38.36
N ILE A 744 -14.99 46.03 -38.06
CA ILE A 744 -16.10 45.08 -38.08
C ILE A 744 -17.42 45.79 -38.46
N THR A 745 -18.25 45.10 -39.24
CA THR A 745 -19.66 45.47 -39.51
C THR A 745 -20.51 44.21 -39.61
N LEU A 746 -21.84 44.36 -39.67
CA LEU A 746 -22.74 43.24 -39.97
C LEU A 746 -22.67 42.89 -41.45
N ASN A 747 -22.72 41.61 -41.78
CA ASN A 747 -22.81 41.14 -43.16
C ASN A 747 -24.17 41.56 -43.78
N LYS A 748 -24.33 41.35 -45.09
CA LYS A 748 -25.51 41.85 -45.81
C LYS A 748 -26.84 41.28 -45.31
N GLU A 749 -26.86 40.05 -44.81
CA GLU A 749 -28.09 39.37 -44.34
C GLU A 749 -28.54 39.87 -42.98
N TYR A 750 -27.59 40.13 -42.08
CA TYR A 750 -27.88 40.55 -40.71
C TYR A 750 -27.85 42.07 -40.51
N ASN A 751 -27.52 42.84 -41.55
CA ASN A 751 -27.56 44.30 -41.51
C ASN A 751 -29.02 44.80 -41.46
N PRO A 752 -29.45 45.48 -40.38
CA PRO A 752 -30.83 45.95 -40.24
C PRO A 752 -31.24 47.00 -41.29
N MET A 753 -30.29 47.63 -42.00
CA MET A 753 -30.60 48.52 -43.13
C MET A 753 -31.00 47.78 -44.42
N ASN A 754 -30.80 46.46 -44.49
CA ASN A 754 -31.15 45.62 -45.64
C ASN A 754 -32.39 44.74 -45.42
N LYS A 755 -33.00 44.74 -44.22
CA LYS A 755 -34.28 44.05 -44.01
C LYS A 755 -35.34 44.80 -44.85
N PRO A 756 -36.04 44.15 -45.79
CA PRO A 756 -37.15 44.79 -46.49
C PRO A 756 -38.19 45.22 -45.45
N PHE A 757 -38.63 46.47 -45.52
CA PHE A 757 -39.78 46.96 -44.77
C PHE A 757 -41.00 46.11 -45.12
N PHE A 758 -41.24 45.03 -44.41
CA PHE A 758 -42.56 44.43 -44.39
C PHE A 758 -43.40 45.27 -43.43
N SER A 759 -44.25 46.12 -44.01
CA SER A 759 -45.37 46.72 -43.30
C SER A 759 -46.31 45.62 -42.86
N THR A 760 -46.25 45.22 -41.59
CA THR A 760 -47.34 44.46 -40.98
C THR A 760 -48.48 45.43 -40.67
N SER A 761 -49.39 45.55 -41.62
CA SER A 761 -50.78 45.92 -41.36
C SER A 761 -51.50 44.77 -40.67
N TYR A 762 -51.95 45.04 -39.44
CA TYR A 762 -52.87 44.31 -38.55
C TYR A 762 -52.41 43.00 -37.89
#